data_AF-A0AAD9PI24-F1
#
_entry.id   AF-A0AAD9PI24-F1
#
_cell.length_a   1.000
_cell.length_b   1.000
_cell.length_c   1.000
_cell.angle_alpha   90.00
_cell.angle_beta   90.00
_cell.angle_gamma   90.00
#
_symmetry.space_group_name_H-M   'P 1'
#
loop_
_entity.id
_entity.type
_entity.pdbx_description
1 polymer ?
#
loop_
_entity_poly.entity_id
_entity_poly.type
_entity_poly.pdbx_seq_one_letter_code
_entity_poly.pdbx_strand_id
1 'polypeptide(L)'
;MTKDAIFVPTKGGNFPEMSLSKDKLQDGQKQLVGVHSSGEMKVRSIVAFINEQISKNHKILDELKEEGARLLAWSYDLKKRKDCDVLLNTQSEPERDPVRDALLHAFDYQDPIKKKEKEKLIAEKSKGLETEKLIGSGPNVAPGVLVYPDVDTTDIVTPVRHMVPKYKIPLDVEINESNGHADFMVEARDDNYREVLCALQQKYAIILRKFDEVNEQRMSYMEGMDEIQAHLDNSRAVIQLQRHELVASKEKAIELEHKQEHAVAEIKQLKNTLHDVSNRERFYSESLDKANSQLHELNSNLTHATLQISDLQQQIVELGYMPKLPGTIETEEPIVRYTFSEAVDDLHKFHAMLKAAPLENTSVEGVDEWLKNTMSELPALSHLEALYDVAVTKDAAMIIYNRLSRSEARIQDYKDSFEKQRELDESRSRQIIESYAARIHQSNAECFKLKSMLTSLHQNLALTVNRDLPDKHTIGKIMAKCKNPAVFGMYVKPFWGKGRFKKCVLMMDKGIIYMGKANSSGEYFKVKSTVPISDLTRVNYGYHSHSWTLYAAASGKNKTNLFPWQFFTIYTVKREFHLLCASEAVLESWILSLNYQTSDRCFGQSVTDTGALRLLRAKMKLFHYTKKRGISHRKMWLEAIKKTLESQKT
;
A
#
# COMPACT_ATOMS: atom_id res chain seq x y z
N MET A 1 46.06 -66.31 -1.99
CA MET A 1 46.97 -65.98 -3.10
C MET A 1 47.10 -64.48 -3.17
N THR A 2 47.94 -63.96 -2.29
CA THR A 2 48.33 -62.56 -2.14
C THR A 2 49.52 -62.29 -3.07
N LYS A 3 49.49 -61.19 -3.81
CA LYS A 3 50.67 -60.63 -4.47
C LYS A 3 50.97 -59.28 -3.83
N ASP A 4 51.98 -59.33 -2.97
CA ASP A 4 52.68 -58.19 -2.42
C ASP A 4 53.47 -57.49 -3.53
N ALA A 5 53.41 -56.16 -3.55
CA ALA A 5 54.40 -55.33 -4.21
C ALA A 5 54.89 -54.29 -3.20
N ILE A 6 56.08 -54.60 -2.69
CA ILE A 6 56.91 -53.79 -1.81
C ILE A 6 57.51 -52.65 -2.64
N PHE A 7 57.42 -51.42 -2.15
CA PHE A 7 58.27 -50.32 -2.62
C PHE A 7 58.93 -49.65 -1.41
N VAL A 8 60.26 -49.70 -1.41
CA VAL A 8 61.16 -49.14 -0.40
C VAL A 8 61.40 -47.65 -0.70
N PRO A 9 61.48 -46.76 0.31
CA PRO A 9 61.71 -45.34 0.12
C PRO A 9 63.22 -45.01 0.07
N THR A 10 63.64 -44.18 -0.88
CA THR A 10 64.97 -43.56 -0.88
C THR A 10 64.92 -42.11 -0.42
N LYS A 11 65.89 -41.80 0.43
CA LYS A 11 66.16 -40.58 1.19
C LYS A 11 66.42 -39.34 0.33
N GLY A 12 66.20 -38.19 0.96
CA GLY A 12 67.15 -37.06 0.92
C GLY A 12 66.73 -35.85 0.09
N GLY A 13 66.13 -34.86 0.76
CA GLY A 13 65.93 -33.52 0.19
C GLY A 13 65.74 -32.51 1.31
N ASN A 14 66.83 -31.81 1.67
CA ASN A 14 66.81 -30.67 2.59
C ASN A 14 65.96 -29.54 2.00
N PHE A 15 64.95 -29.09 2.74
CA PHE A 15 64.24 -27.83 2.48
C PHE A 15 64.82 -26.72 3.35
N PRO A 16 65.00 -25.50 2.84
CA PRO A 16 65.41 -24.37 3.66
C PRO A 16 64.21 -23.87 4.50
N GLU A 17 64.42 -23.72 5.80
CA GLU A 17 63.52 -23.00 6.69
C GLU A 17 63.43 -21.53 6.27
N MET A 18 62.29 -21.13 5.69
CA MET A 18 61.91 -19.72 5.61
C MET A 18 61.22 -19.34 6.91
N SER A 19 61.96 -18.67 7.79
CA SER A 19 61.46 -17.98 8.97
C SER A 19 60.65 -16.74 8.55
N LEU A 20 59.34 -16.92 8.38
CA LEU A 20 58.39 -15.81 8.28
C LEU A 20 58.28 -15.11 9.65
N SER A 21 58.70 -13.85 9.70
CA SER A 21 58.60 -12.98 10.87
C SER A 21 57.17 -12.89 11.39
N LYS A 22 56.94 -13.28 12.65
CA LYS A 22 55.63 -13.25 13.34
C LYS A 22 54.97 -11.85 13.39
N ASP A 23 55.74 -10.79 13.17
CA ASP A 23 55.25 -9.41 13.33
C ASP A 23 54.32 -8.94 12.20
N LYS A 24 54.44 -9.48 10.98
CA LYS A 24 53.56 -9.11 9.85
C LYS A 24 52.18 -9.77 9.90
N LEU A 25 52.00 -10.81 10.72
CA LEU A 25 50.72 -11.51 10.88
C LEU A 25 49.83 -10.84 11.94
N GLN A 26 50.41 -10.14 12.92
CA GLN A 26 49.65 -9.43 13.95
C GLN A 26 49.05 -8.11 13.45
N ASP A 27 49.72 -7.39 12.54
CA ASP A 27 49.21 -6.13 11.99
C ASP A 27 48.06 -6.34 10.99
N GLY A 28 48.10 -7.44 10.21
CA GLY A 28 46.99 -7.84 9.34
C GLY A 28 45.73 -8.28 10.11
N GLN A 29 45.89 -8.94 11.27
CA GLN A 29 44.76 -9.30 12.13
C GLN A 29 44.13 -8.09 12.83
N LYS A 30 44.92 -7.06 13.21
CA LYS A 30 44.37 -5.84 13.82
C LYS A 30 43.56 -4.98 12.83
N GLN A 31 43.94 -4.95 11.54
CA GLN A 31 43.16 -4.22 10.52
C GLN A 31 41.84 -4.93 10.15
N LEU A 32 41.80 -6.25 10.13
CA LEU A 32 40.56 -7.03 9.86
C LEU A 32 39.52 -6.94 11.00
N VAL A 33 39.97 -6.85 12.26
CA VAL A 33 39.06 -6.65 13.42
C VAL A 33 38.44 -5.24 13.45
N GLY A 34 39.15 -4.23 12.93
CA GLY A 34 38.63 -2.86 12.80
C GLY A 34 37.52 -2.70 11.75
N VAL A 35 37.59 -3.45 10.64
CA VAL A 35 36.58 -3.39 9.57
C VAL A 35 35.32 -4.18 9.93
N HIS A 36 35.45 -5.32 10.62
CA HIS A 36 34.29 -6.08 11.10
C HIS A 36 33.50 -5.36 12.20
N SER A 37 34.18 -4.67 13.13
CA SER A 37 33.49 -3.91 14.18
C SER A 37 32.72 -2.70 13.64
N SER A 38 33.21 -2.02 12.60
CA SER A 38 32.50 -0.92 11.93
C SER A 38 31.24 -1.40 11.18
N GLY A 39 31.32 -2.56 10.51
CA GLY A 39 30.19 -3.18 9.83
C GLY A 39 29.10 -3.63 10.80
N GLU A 40 29.46 -4.29 11.89
CA GLU A 40 28.51 -4.69 12.94
C GLU A 40 27.85 -3.49 13.62
N MET A 41 28.59 -2.41 13.86
CA MET A 41 28.04 -1.20 14.49
C MET A 41 27.02 -0.49 13.59
N LYS A 42 27.26 -0.45 12.27
CA LYS A 42 26.28 0.06 11.28
C LYS A 42 25.05 -0.82 11.17
N VAL A 43 25.21 -2.14 11.16
CA VAL A 43 24.07 -3.08 11.13
C VAL A 43 23.23 -2.97 12.41
N ARG A 44 23.86 -2.87 13.59
CA ARG A 44 23.15 -2.66 14.86
C ARG A 44 22.40 -1.32 14.90
N SER A 45 22.99 -0.26 14.36
CA SER A 45 22.34 1.05 14.24
C SER A 45 21.11 1.00 13.32
N ILE A 46 21.22 0.33 12.16
CA ILE A 46 20.10 0.16 11.23
C ILE A 46 18.99 -0.70 11.85
N VAL A 47 19.35 -1.79 12.55
CA VAL A 47 18.38 -2.65 13.24
C VAL A 47 17.68 -1.89 14.37
N ALA A 48 18.40 -1.07 15.14
CA ALA A 48 17.81 -0.22 16.18
C ALA A 48 16.83 0.79 15.58
N PHE A 49 17.20 1.47 14.50
CA PHE A 49 16.32 2.40 13.80
C PHE A 49 15.05 1.70 13.25
N ILE A 50 15.19 0.52 12.64
CA ILE A 50 14.05 -0.25 12.14
C ILE A 50 13.13 -0.68 13.29
N ASN A 51 13.68 -1.15 14.41
CA ASN A 51 12.89 -1.53 15.58
C ASN A 51 12.14 -0.34 16.19
N GLU A 52 12.76 0.85 16.20
CA GLU A 52 12.11 2.09 16.63
C GLU A 52 10.92 2.44 15.71
N GLN A 53 11.09 2.33 14.40
CA GLN A 53 10.01 2.57 13.43
C GLN A 53 8.89 1.52 13.52
N ILE A 54 9.23 0.25 13.77
CA ILE A 54 8.24 -0.81 14.01
C ILE A 54 7.43 -0.53 15.27
N SER A 55 8.08 -0.07 16.34
CA SER A 55 7.43 0.31 17.60
C SER A 55 6.46 1.49 17.40
N LYS A 56 6.90 2.54 16.69
CA LYS A 56 6.04 3.68 16.30
C LYS A 56 4.82 3.24 15.49
N ASN A 57 5.02 2.37 14.51
CA ASN A 57 3.92 1.85 13.68
C ASN A 57 2.96 0.93 14.43
N HIS A 58 3.44 0.14 15.41
CA HIS A 58 2.56 -0.65 16.28
C HIS A 58 1.67 0.26 17.12
N LYS A 59 2.22 1.35 17.68
CA LYS A 59 1.45 2.32 18.43
C LYS A 59 0.34 2.96 17.59
N ILE A 60 0.65 3.38 16.36
CA ILE A 60 -0.34 3.93 15.42
C ILE A 60 -1.41 2.89 15.06
N LEU A 61 -1.02 1.62 14.85
CA LEU A 61 -1.97 0.55 14.57
C LEU A 61 -2.90 0.26 15.74
N ASP A 62 -2.41 0.35 16.98
CA ASP A 62 -3.23 0.14 18.16
C ASP A 62 -4.17 1.33 18.41
N GLU A 63 -3.72 2.58 18.17
CA GLU A 63 -4.58 3.77 18.16
C GLU A 63 -5.69 3.66 17.10
N LEU A 64 -5.37 3.21 15.88
CA LEU A 64 -6.36 2.98 14.82
C LEU A 64 -7.35 1.85 15.14
N LYS A 65 -6.90 0.78 15.80
CA LYS A 65 -7.81 -0.29 16.26
C LYS A 65 -8.75 0.20 17.35
N GLU A 66 -8.24 0.99 18.30
CA GLU A 66 -9.05 1.57 19.37
C GLU A 66 -10.10 2.54 18.80
N GLU A 67 -9.70 3.38 17.85
CA GLU A 67 -10.61 4.31 17.16
C GLU A 67 -11.64 3.57 16.29
N GLY A 68 -11.22 2.52 15.59
CA GLY A 68 -12.14 1.61 14.87
C GLY A 68 -13.14 0.91 15.80
N ALA A 69 -12.69 0.48 16.99
CA ALA A 69 -13.56 -0.13 18.00
C ALA A 69 -14.55 0.90 18.57
N ARG A 70 -14.12 2.14 18.82
CA ARG A 70 -14.99 3.25 19.24
C ARG A 70 -16.04 3.57 18.18
N LEU A 71 -15.66 3.67 16.90
CA LEU A 71 -16.59 3.92 15.80
C LEU A 71 -17.60 2.78 15.63
N LEU A 72 -17.17 1.52 15.78
CA LEU A 72 -18.07 0.38 15.77
C LEU A 72 -19.04 0.41 16.95
N ALA A 73 -18.55 0.65 18.17
CA ALA A 73 -19.40 0.80 19.36
C ALA A 73 -20.43 1.93 19.16
N TRP A 74 -20.00 3.07 18.61
CA TRP A 74 -20.88 4.19 18.33
C TRP A 74 -21.93 3.85 17.26
N SER A 75 -21.56 3.08 16.23
CA SER A 75 -22.51 2.57 15.24
C SER A 75 -23.53 1.61 15.85
N TYR A 76 -23.12 0.77 16.81
CA TYR A 76 -24.01 -0.12 17.53
C TYR A 76 -24.95 0.66 18.45
N ASP A 77 -24.47 1.69 19.15
CA ASP A 77 -25.30 2.56 19.99
C ASP A 77 -26.31 3.36 19.17
N LEU A 78 -25.91 3.89 18.02
CA LEU A 78 -26.81 4.58 17.08
C LEU A 78 -27.89 3.63 16.55
N LYS A 79 -27.52 2.37 16.27
CA LYS A 79 -28.47 1.35 15.83
C LYS A 79 -29.43 0.93 16.97
N LYS A 80 -28.91 0.80 18.18
CA LYS A 80 -29.69 0.46 19.38
C LYS A 80 -30.64 1.59 19.78
N ARG A 81 -30.26 2.87 19.59
CA ARG A 81 -31.16 4.02 19.78
C ARG A 81 -32.30 4.05 18.76
N LYS A 82 -32.01 3.75 17.48
CA LYS A 82 -33.06 3.56 16.46
C LYS A 82 -34.05 2.44 16.81
N ASP A 83 -33.60 1.41 17.51
CA ASP A 83 -34.45 0.30 17.97
C ASP A 83 -35.15 0.59 19.31
N CYS A 84 -34.62 1.53 20.13
CA CYS A 84 -35.20 1.93 21.42
C CYS A 84 -36.22 3.09 21.33
N ASP A 85 -36.17 3.94 20.29
CA ASP A 85 -37.15 5.03 20.08
C ASP A 85 -38.58 4.52 19.75
N VAL A 86 -38.79 3.20 19.70
CA VAL A 86 -40.12 2.57 19.55
C VAL A 86 -40.72 2.14 20.90
N LEU A 87 -39.94 2.03 21.97
CA LEU A 87 -40.43 1.50 23.25
C LEU A 87 -39.64 2.08 24.41
N LEU A 88 -40.12 3.18 25.01
CA LEU A 88 -40.19 3.40 26.47
C LEU A 88 -40.55 4.87 26.76
N ASN A 89 -41.84 5.06 27.02
CA ASN A 89 -42.35 6.21 27.75
C ASN A 89 -42.66 5.75 29.19
N THR A 90 -42.57 6.68 30.15
CA THR A 90 -42.85 6.57 31.60
C THR A 90 -41.67 6.24 32.52
N GLN A 91 -41.20 7.23 33.29
CA GLN A 91 -41.28 7.24 34.76
C GLN A 91 -40.93 8.61 35.39
N SER A 92 -41.72 8.92 36.42
CA SER A 92 -41.91 10.03 37.38
C SER A 92 -40.75 10.80 38.07
N GLU A 93 -41.03 12.10 38.30
CA GLU A 93 -40.83 12.98 39.50
C GLU A 93 -39.42 13.43 40.01
N PRO A 94 -39.28 14.54 40.82
CA PRO A 94 -40.21 15.66 41.13
C PRO A 94 -39.61 17.10 41.06
N GLU A 95 -40.55 18.06 41.00
CA GLU A 95 -40.58 19.46 41.50
C GLU A 95 -39.35 20.41 41.44
N ARG A 96 -39.53 21.58 40.79
CA ARG A 96 -39.41 22.92 41.43
C ARG A 96 -39.87 24.10 40.56
N ASP A 97 -40.21 25.15 41.29
CA ASP A 97 -41.07 26.33 41.08
C ASP A 97 -40.68 27.31 39.92
N PRO A 98 -41.65 27.96 39.23
CA PRO A 98 -41.46 28.63 37.95
C PRO A 98 -41.72 30.14 38.01
N VAL A 99 -40.74 30.97 38.37
CA VAL A 99 -40.93 32.44 38.25
C VAL A 99 -39.60 33.15 38.01
N ARG A 100 -39.12 33.26 36.76
CA ARG A 100 -38.26 34.42 36.41
C ARG A 100 -38.00 34.78 34.95
N ASP A 101 -37.92 33.84 34.00
CA ASP A 101 -37.23 34.17 32.73
C ASP A 101 -38.12 34.41 31.51
N ALA A 102 -39.42 34.63 31.71
CA ALA A 102 -40.37 35.02 30.67
C ALA A 102 -40.21 36.48 30.16
N LEU A 103 -39.11 37.19 30.46
CA LEU A 103 -39.01 38.63 30.22
C LEU A 103 -37.73 39.13 29.51
N LEU A 104 -36.93 38.28 28.87
CA LEU A 104 -35.62 38.74 28.34
C LEU A 104 -35.28 38.52 26.87
N HIS A 105 -36.12 37.90 26.02
CA HIS A 105 -35.76 37.75 24.60
C HIS A 105 -36.86 38.01 23.57
N ALA A 106 -37.83 38.87 23.92
CA ALA A 106 -38.41 39.74 22.90
C ALA A 106 -37.32 40.77 22.53
N PHE A 107 -37.15 41.06 21.24
CA PHE A 107 -36.10 41.92 20.63
C PHE A 107 -34.80 41.21 20.21
N ASP A 108 -34.86 40.50 19.08
CA ASP A 108 -33.91 40.69 17.96
C ASP A 108 -34.41 39.96 16.70
N TYR A 109 -35.32 40.63 15.98
CA TYR A 109 -35.70 40.27 14.62
C TYR A 109 -35.04 41.30 13.69
N GLN A 110 -33.96 40.90 13.01
CA GLN A 110 -33.37 41.66 11.89
C GLN A 110 -33.39 40.84 10.59
N ASP A 111 -33.73 41.55 9.52
CA ASP A 111 -34.14 41.16 8.17
C ASP A 111 -33.37 40.05 7.40
N PRO A 112 -34.06 39.23 6.58
CA PRO A 112 -33.48 38.20 5.71
C PRO A 112 -32.89 38.71 4.38
N ILE A 113 -32.83 40.03 4.14
CA ILE A 113 -32.48 40.59 2.82
C ILE A 113 -30.97 40.48 2.49
N LYS A 114 -30.09 40.40 3.50
CA LYS A 114 -28.63 40.34 3.27
C LYS A 114 -28.06 38.97 2.85
N LYS A 115 -28.87 37.90 2.87
CA LYS A 115 -28.39 36.54 2.56
C LYS A 115 -28.38 36.22 1.06
N LYS A 116 -29.23 36.87 0.26
CA LYS A 116 -29.36 36.60 -1.20
C LYS A 116 -28.24 37.20 -2.06
N GLU A 117 -27.48 38.18 -1.59
CA GLU A 117 -26.37 38.75 -2.38
C GLU A 117 -25.08 37.92 -2.30
N LYS A 118 -24.88 37.13 -1.24
CA LYS A 118 -23.66 36.31 -1.08
C LYS A 118 -23.66 35.04 -1.95
N GLU A 119 -24.85 34.53 -2.30
CA GLU A 119 -24.98 33.30 -3.10
C GLU A 119 -24.81 33.54 -4.61
N LYS A 120 -25.01 34.77 -5.11
CA LYS A 120 -24.73 35.10 -6.51
C LYS A 120 -23.24 35.18 -6.84
N LEU A 121 -22.37 35.48 -5.86
CA LEU A 121 -20.93 35.65 -6.11
C LEU A 121 -20.14 34.33 -6.26
N ILE A 122 -20.73 33.19 -5.85
CA ILE A 122 -20.04 31.89 -5.86
C ILE A 122 -20.34 31.11 -7.15
N ALA A 123 -21.44 31.41 -7.84
CA ALA A 123 -21.86 30.70 -9.06
C ALA A 123 -21.06 31.09 -10.33
N GLU A 124 -20.32 32.20 -10.32
CA GLU A 124 -19.55 32.66 -11.50
C GLU A 124 -18.13 32.06 -11.62
N LYS A 125 -17.62 31.34 -10.60
CA LYS A 125 -16.23 30.84 -10.61
C LYS A 125 -16.02 29.38 -11.00
N SER A 126 -17.06 28.63 -11.40
CA SER A 126 -16.96 27.18 -11.64
C SER A 126 -17.13 26.72 -13.10
N LYS A 127 -17.04 27.62 -14.09
CA LYS A 127 -16.98 27.21 -15.51
C LYS A 127 -15.55 27.29 -16.03
N GLY A 128 -14.91 26.13 -16.18
CA GLY A 128 -13.71 25.99 -17.00
C GLY A 128 -12.81 24.85 -16.56
N LEU A 129 -13.07 23.64 -17.08
CA LEU A 129 -12.05 22.63 -17.39
C LEU A 129 -12.71 21.49 -18.17
N GLU A 130 -12.87 21.71 -19.47
CA GLU A 130 -13.16 20.67 -20.45
C GLU A 130 -11.91 19.79 -20.63
N THR A 131 -12.12 18.48 -20.68
CA THR A 131 -11.07 17.50 -20.97
C THR A 131 -11.26 17.01 -22.40
N GLU A 132 -10.40 17.44 -23.32
CA GLU A 132 -10.30 16.85 -24.65
C GLU A 132 -9.06 15.96 -24.81
N LYS A 133 -9.31 14.85 -25.52
CA LYS A 133 -8.39 13.83 -25.98
C LYS A 133 -7.40 14.41 -27.01
N LEU A 134 -6.19 13.82 -27.14
CA LEU A 134 -5.78 13.11 -28.37
C LEU A 134 -4.34 12.55 -28.31
N ILE A 135 -4.21 11.41 -28.98
CA ILE A 135 -2.98 10.69 -29.36
C ILE A 135 -2.52 11.21 -30.74
N GLY A 136 -1.21 11.36 -31.00
CA GLY A 136 -0.70 11.42 -32.38
C GLY A 136 0.73 11.96 -32.59
N SER A 137 1.67 11.05 -32.89
CA SER A 137 2.84 11.08 -33.82
C SER A 137 3.55 12.41 -34.21
N GLY A 138 4.91 12.41 -34.11
CA GLY A 138 5.88 13.50 -34.47
C GLY A 138 6.07 13.79 -35.98
N PRO A 139 7.24 14.20 -36.54
CA PRO A 139 8.57 14.58 -35.99
C PRO A 139 9.13 15.95 -36.50
N ASN A 140 10.37 16.30 -36.09
CA ASN A 140 11.37 17.28 -36.65
C ASN A 140 11.79 18.51 -35.81
N VAL A 141 13.08 18.48 -35.37
CA VAL A 141 14.21 19.43 -35.59
C VAL A 141 13.86 20.95 -35.57
N ALA A 142 14.50 21.90 -34.86
CA ALA A 142 15.62 22.08 -33.90
C ALA A 142 15.59 23.61 -33.52
N PRO A 143 16.67 24.25 -33.05
CA PRO A 143 17.48 24.09 -31.83
C PRO A 143 17.34 25.30 -30.87
N GLY A 144 17.75 25.17 -29.61
CA GLY A 144 18.30 26.31 -28.88
C GLY A 144 17.89 26.47 -27.41
N VAL A 145 18.89 26.91 -26.64
CA VAL A 145 18.84 27.46 -25.29
C VAL A 145 18.79 26.42 -24.15
N LEU A 146 19.98 25.87 -23.86
CA LEU A 146 20.32 25.38 -22.53
C LEU A 146 20.34 26.57 -21.56
N VAL A 147 19.43 26.59 -20.58
CA VAL A 147 19.51 27.46 -19.41
C VAL A 147 20.24 26.67 -18.31
N TYR A 148 21.47 27.09 -18.00
CA TYR A 148 22.16 26.69 -16.77
C TYR A 148 21.57 27.49 -15.60
N PRO A 149 21.25 26.88 -14.46
CA PRO A 149 21.13 27.63 -13.22
C PRO A 149 22.51 27.76 -12.55
N ASP A 150 22.78 29.00 -12.15
CA ASP A 150 23.95 29.47 -11.40
C ASP A 150 24.33 28.57 -10.21
N VAL A 151 25.62 28.24 -10.14
CA VAL A 151 26.26 27.61 -8.99
C VAL A 151 27.18 28.63 -8.36
N ASP A 152 26.65 29.38 -7.39
CA ASP A 152 27.46 30.13 -6.42
C ASP A 152 27.57 29.31 -5.12
N THR A 153 28.58 28.45 -5.06
CA THR A 153 29.30 28.14 -3.82
C THR A 153 30.70 27.67 -4.20
N THR A 154 31.64 28.62 -4.17
CA THR A 154 33.08 28.40 -4.24
C THR A 154 33.56 27.72 -2.96
N ASP A 155 33.68 26.39 -2.97
CA ASP A 155 34.64 25.68 -2.12
C ASP A 155 35.85 25.33 -2.98
N ILE A 156 36.80 26.27 -2.99
CA ILE A 156 38.14 26.08 -3.54
C ILE A 156 38.85 25.07 -2.63
N VAL A 157 38.76 23.79 -2.98
CA VAL A 157 39.73 22.80 -2.50
C VAL A 157 40.95 22.94 -3.39
N THR A 158 41.99 23.52 -2.82
CA THR A 158 43.33 23.66 -3.38
C THR A 158 43.78 22.38 -4.09
N PRO A 159 44.42 22.47 -5.27
CA PRO A 159 44.98 21.30 -5.93
C PRO A 159 46.00 20.66 -4.99
N VAL A 160 45.83 19.36 -4.74
CA VAL A 160 46.79 18.55 -3.99
C VAL A 160 48.14 18.72 -4.68
N ARG A 161 49.06 19.41 -3.99
CA ARG A 161 50.45 19.57 -4.42
C ARG A 161 51.00 18.20 -4.79
N HIS A 162 51.56 18.11 -6.00
CA HIS A 162 52.35 16.99 -6.47
C HIS A 162 53.17 16.41 -5.33
N MET A 163 52.91 15.14 -4.99
CA MET A 163 53.79 14.41 -4.09
C MET A 163 55.17 14.38 -4.72
N VAL A 164 56.09 15.06 -4.05
CA VAL A 164 57.54 14.95 -4.26
C VAL A 164 57.88 13.45 -4.31
N PRO A 165 58.66 12.97 -5.28
CA PRO A 165 59.08 11.58 -5.32
C PRO A 165 60.12 11.36 -4.22
N LYS A 166 59.66 11.06 -3.00
CA LYS A 166 60.48 10.52 -1.92
C LYS A 166 60.19 9.04 -1.71
N TYR A 167 60.26 8.29 -2.80
CA TYR A 167 60.53 6.86 -2.72
C TYR A 167 61.75 6.59 -3.61
N LYS A 168 62.94 6.62 -2.99
CA LYS A 168 64.05 5.84 -3.53
C LYS A 168 63.63 4.38 -3.34
N ILE A 169 63.16 3.76 -4.41
CA ILE A 169 63.13 2.31 -4.49
C ILE A 169 64.61 1.90 -4.42
N PRO A 170 65.07 1.15 -3.41
CA PRO A 170 66.38 0.55 -3.49
C PRO A 170 66.26 -0.50 -4.59
N LEU A 171 66.73 -0.14 -5.78
CA LEU A 171 67.17 -1.11 -6.76
C LEU A 171 68.42 -1.74 -6.15
N ASP A 172 68.24 -2.72 -5.27
CA ASP A 172 69.29 -3.66 -4.91
C ASP A 172 69.62 -4.48 -6.16
N VAL A 173 70.40 -3.86 -7.04
CA VAL A 173 71.10 -4.52 -8.13
C VAL A 173 72.43 -4.99 -7.53
N GLU A 174 72.34 -5.94 -6.61
CA GLU A 174 73.46 -6.85 -6.38
C GLU A 174 73.48 -7.81 -7.57
N ILE A 175 74.15 -7.39 -8.64
CA ILE A 175 74.70 -8.35 -9.59
C ILE A 175 75.73 -9.10 -8.75
N ASN A 176 75.45 -10.37 -8.42
CA ASN A 176 76.44 -11.25 -7.85
C ASN A 176 77.65 -11.27 -8.78
N GLU A 177 78.65 -10.44 -8.47
CA GLU A 177 80.01 -10.50 -8.99
C GLU A 177 80.73 -11.70 -8.37
N SER A 178 80.13 -12.89 -8.46
CA SER A 178 80.86 -14.13 -8.24
C SER A 178 81.55 -14.49 -9.55
N ASN A 179 82.66 -13.79 -9.83
CA ASN A 179 83.89 -14.30 -10.45
C ASN A 179 84.73 -13.15 -11.02
N GLY A 180 85.79 -12.80 -10.30
CA GLY A 180 87.06 -12.31 -10.84
C GLY A 180 87.02 -11.07 -11.72
N HIS A 181 87.34 -9.92 -11.13
CA HIS A 181 88.03 -8.85 -11.85
C HIS A 181 89.33 -9.42 -12.48
N ALA A 182 89.26 -9.76 -13.76
CA ALA A 182 90.42 -9.81 -14.62
C ALA A 182 90.48 -8.48 -15.38
N ASP A 183 91.61 -7.79 -15.23
CA ASP A 183 91.98 -6.58 -15.96
C ASP A 183 91.59 -6.67 -17.44
N PHE A 184 90.84 -5.66 -17.91
CA PHE A 184 90.46 -5.45 -19.31
C PHE A 184 91.64 -4.89 -20.14
N MET A 185 92.83 -5.43 -19.95
CA MET A 185 94.04 -5.10 -20.72
C MET A 185 94.74 -6.40 -21.10
N VAL A 186 94.15 -7.16 -22.03
CA VAL A 186 94.77 -8.35 -22.63
C VAL A 186 95.01 -8.08 -24.11
N GLU A 187 96.28 -8.17 -24.50
CA GLU A 187 96.75 -8.09 -25.87
C GLU A 187 95.94 -9.02 -26.80
N ALA A 188 95.56 -8.47 -27.95
CA ALA A 188 94.66 -9.07 -28.92
C ALA A 188 95.19 -10.38 -29.50
N ARG A 189 94.58 -11.50 -29.12
CA ARG A 189 94.42 -12.69 -29.97
C ARG A 189 92.95 -12.80 -30.34
N ASP A 190 92.65 -13.18 -31.59
CA ASP A 190 91.30 -13.20 -32.18
C ASP A 190 90.25 -13.97 -31.33
N ASP A 191 90.69 -14.98 -30.58
CA ASP A 191 89.81 -15.77 -29.71
C ASP A 191 89.28 -14.97 -28.50
N ASN A 192 90.06 -14.02 -27.96
CA ASN A 192 89.67 -13.20 -26.81
C ASN A 192 88.62 -12.14 -27.19
N TYR A 193 88.67 -11.60 -28.42
CA TYR A 193 87.66 -10.65 -28.92
C TYR A 193 86.29 -11.31 -29.05
N ARG A 194 86.25 -12.57 -29.46
CA ARG A 194 85.01 -13.33 -29.62
C ARG A 194 84.33 -13.60 -28.28
N GLU A 195 85.11 -13.94 -27.25
CA GLU A 195 84.59 -14.12 -25.89
C GLU A 195 84.04 -12.81 -25.30
N VAL A 196 84.76 -11.70 -25.46
CA VAL A 196 84.30 -10.37 -25.03
C VAL A 196 83.01 -9.96 -25.76
N LEU A 197 82.93 -10.18 -27.08
CA LEU A 197 81.72 -9.91 -27.87
C LEU A 197 80.53 -10.78 -27.44
N CYS A 198 80.75 -12.07 -27.18
CA CYS A 198 79.71 -12.96 -26.68
C CYS A 198 79.23 -12.54 -25.28
N ALA A 199 80.13 -12.15 -24.37
CA ALA A 199 79.77 -11.65 -23.05
C ALA A 199 78.98 -10.33 -23.14
N LEU A 200 79.36 -9.41 -24.03
CA LEU A 200 78.62 -8.17 -24.29
C LEU A 200 77.23 -8.44 -24.88
N GLN A 201 77.12 -9.36 -25.84
CA GLN A 201 75.83 -9.77 -26.40
C GLN A 201 74.90 -10.39 -25.34
N GLN A 202 75.44 -11.24 -24.46
CA GLN A 202 74.69 -11.81 -23.34
C GLN A 202 74.23 -10.73 -22.35
N LYS A 203 75.11 -9.79 -21.97
CA LYS A 203 74.75 -8.66 -21.11
C LYS A 203 73.67 -7.78 -21.74
N TYR A 204 73.78 -7.49 -23.04
CA TYR A 204 72.78 -6.71 -23.77
C TYR A 204 71.43 -7.43 -23.82
N ALA A 205 71.42 -8.75 -24.05
CA ALA A 205 70.21 -9.56 -24.03
C ALA A 205 69.52 -9.57 -22.65
N ILE A 206 70.30 -9.62 -21.56
CA ILE A 206 69.78 -9.53 -20.19
C ILE A 206 69.15 -8.16 -19.93
N ILE A 207 69.84 -7.07 -20.33
CA ILE A 207 69.33 -5.70 -20.18
C ILE A 207 68.04 -5.51 -20.99
N LEU A 208 67.98 -6.00 -22.22
CA LEU A 208 66.79 -5.92 -23.06
C LEU A 208 65.60 -6.63 -22.41
N ARG A 209 65.81 -7.85 -21.90
CA ARG A 209 64.79 -8.61 -21.18
C ARG A 209 64.30 -7.88 -19.92
N LYS A 210 65.21 -7.23 -19.19
CA LYS A 210 64.86 -6.43 -18.00
C LYS A 210 64.07 -5.17 -18.38
N PHE A 211 64.40 -4.54 -19.50
CA PHE A 211 63.63 -3.41 -20.03
C PHE A 211 62.21 -3.85 -20.41
N ASP A 212 62.05 -4.99 -21.07
CA ASP A 212 60.73 -5.53 -21.42
C ASP A 212 59.89 -5.84 -20.16
N GLU A 213 60.50 -6.47 -19.14
CA GLU A 213 59.84 -6.76 -17.85
C GLU A 213 59.38 -5.47 -17.14
N VAL A 214 60.22 -4.43 -17.10
CA VAL A 214 59.87 -3.13 -16.51
C VAL A 214 58.76 -2.45 -17.33
N ASN A 215 58.78 -2.56 -18.66
CA ASN A 215 57.75 -1.99 -19.50
C ASN A 215 56.41 -2.71 -19.35
N GLU A 216 56.39 -4.05 -19.23
CA GLU A 216 55.19 -4.82 -18.90
C GLU A 216 54.61 -4.43 -17.53
N GLN A 217 55.46 -4.28 -16.52
CA GLN A 217 55.03 -3.79 -15.20
C GLN A 217 54.43 -2.38 -15.30
N ARG A 218 55.07 -1.46 -16.03
CA ARG A 218 54.54 -0.11 -16.26
C ARG A 218 53.17 -0.14 -16.93
N MET A 219 52.99 -0.95 -17.97
CA MET A 219 51.70 -1.11 -18.65
C MET A 219 50.62 -1.65 -17.69
N SER A 220 50.96 -2.66 -16.88
CA SER A 220 50.05 -3.22 -15.87
C SER A 220 49.64 -2.18 -14.81
N TYR A 221 50.57 -1.32 -14.38
CA TYR A 221 50.25 -0.23 -13.44
C TYR A 221 49.35 0.84 -14.07
N MET A 222 49.55 1.18 -15.35
CA MET A 222 48.66 2.11 -16.05
C MET A 222 47.25 1.53 -16.19
N GLU A 223 47.10 0.27 -16.58
CA GLU A 223 45.80 -0.41 -16.64
C GLU A 223 45.11 -0.45 -15.27
N GLY A 224 45.86 -0.73 -14.20
CA GLY A 224 45.34 -0.69 -12.83
C GLY A 224 44.89 0.71 -12.39
N MET A 225 45.60 1.76 -12.80
CA MET A 225 45.17 3.15 -12.53
C MET A 225 43.90 3.52 -13.30
N ASP A 226 43.79 3.13 -14.57
CA ASP A 226 42.60 3.37 -15.39
C ASP A 226 41.37 2.63 -14.82
N GLU A 227 41.55 1.41 -14.31
CA GLU A 227 40.48 0.65 -13.65
C GLU A 227 40.03 1.33 -12.34
N ILE A 228 40.97 1.80 -11.52
CA ILE A 228 40.65 2.56 -10.29
C ILE A 228 39.92 3.87 -10.63
N GLN A 229 40.35 4.57 -11.67
CA GLN A 229 39.70 5.80 -12.13
C GLN A 229 38.26 5.53 -12.59
N ALA A 230 38.04 4.46 -13.36
CA ALA A 230 36.70 4.03 -13.77
C ALA A 230 35.80 3.66 -12.57
N HIS A 231 36.36 3.01 -11.54
CA HIS A 231 35.64 2.73 -10.29
C HIS A 231 35.27 4.00 -9.52
N LEU A 232 36.17 4.98 -9.47
CA LEU A 232 35.90 6.27 -8.84
C LEU A 232 34.79 7.03 -9.57
N ASP A 233 34.81 7.05 -10.91
CA ASP A 233 33.79 7.74 -11.70
C ASP A 233 32.42 7.05 -11.61
N ASN A 234 32.38 5.71 -11.57
CA ASN A 234 31.14 4.98 -11.28
C ASN A 234 30.62 5.29 -9.86
N SER A 235 31.51 5.31 -8.86
CA SER A 235 31.13 5.64 -7.48
C SER A 235 30.58 7.06 -7.37
N ARG A 236 31.17 8.03 -8.10
CA ARG A 236 30.67 9.41 -8.19
C ARG A 236 29.28 9.47 -8.81
N ALA A 237 29.04 8.74 -9.90
CA ALA A 237 27.72 8.68 -10.54
C ALA A 237 26.65 8.10 -9.59
N VAL A 238 26.99 7.04 -8.84
CA VAL A 238 26.09 6.46 -7.83
C VAL A 238 25.78 7.46 -6.72
N ILE A 239 26.78 8.18 -6.20
CA ILE A 239 26.58 9.20 -5.17
C ILE A 239 25.68 10.34 -5.68
N GLN A 240 25.88 10.78 -6.93
CA GLN A 240 25.02 11.81 -7.54
C GLN A 240 23.57 11.32 -7.65
N LEU A 241 23.36 10.09 -8.09
CA LEU A 241 22.02 9.50 -8.17
C LEU A 241 21.35 9.41 -6.79
N GLN A 242 22.08 8.97 -5.77
CA GLN A 242 21.58 8.92 -4.39
C GLN A 242 21.26 10.33 -3.84
N ARG A 243 22.05 11.35 -4.18
CA ARG A 243 21.75 12.74 -3.80
C ARG A 243 20.45 13.22 -4.44
N HIS A 244 20.23 12.93 -5.72
CA HIS A 244 18.98 13.27 -6.40
C HIS A 244 17.77 12.56 -5.78
N GLU A 245 17.90 11.27 -5.47
CA GLU A 245 16.84 10.52 -4.79
C GLU A 245 16.52 11.09 -3.40
N LEU A 246 17.55 11.52 -2.65
CA LEU A 246 17.39 12.12 -1.34
C LEU A 246 16.68 13.48 -1.42
N VAL A 247 17.05 14.32 -2.39
CA VAL A 247 16.37 15.61 -2.64
C VAL A 247 14.90 15.39 -2.99
N ALA A 248 14.60 14.48 -3.93
CA ALA A 248 13.23 14.15 -4.30
C ALA A 248 12.40 13.60 -3.12
N SER A 249 13.02 12.76 -2.27
CA SER A 249 12.37 12.27 -1.06
C SER A 249 12.11 13.39 -0.04
N LYS A 250 12.99 14.39 0.05
CA LYS A 250 12.83 15.54 0.95
C LYS A 250 11.71 16.47 0.47
N GLU A 251 11.66 16.77 -0.82
CA GLU A 251 10.56 17.54 -1.42
C GLU A 251 9.20 16.89 -1.18
N LYS A 252 9.13 15.56 -1.34
CA LYS A 252 7.91 14.81 -1.06
C LYS A 252 7.53 14.83 0.43
N ALA A 253 8.51 14.82 1.33
CA ALA A 253 8.25 14.94 2.77
C ALA A 253 7.66 16.31 3.12
N ILE A 254 8.20 17.39 2.53
CA ILE A 254 7.67 18.76 2.70
C ILE A 254 6.24 18.86 2.15
N GLU A 255 5.97 18.27 0.99
CA GLU A 255 4.61 18.24 0.40
C GLU A 255 3.62 17.52 1.32
N LEU A 256 4.03 16.40 1.94
CA LEU A 256 3.21 15.68 2.91
C LEU A 256 2.99 16.46 4.19
N GLU A 257 3.99 17.18 4.67
CA GLU A 257 3.88 18.05 5.86
C GLU A 257 2.86 19.17 5.62
N HIS A 258 2.92 19.87 4.47
CA HIS A 258 1.91 20.87 4.11
C HIS A 258 0.49 20.28 3.98
N LYS A 259 0.36 19.08 3.41
CA LYS A 259 -0.94 18.38 3.34
C LYS A 259 -1.46 18.03 4.74
N GLN A 260 -0.58 17.64 5.65
CA GLN A 260 -0.94 17.35 7.04
C GLN A 260 -1.39 18.63 7.77
N GLU A 261 -0.66 19.74 7.62
CA GLU A 261 -1.03 21.03 8.19
C GLU A 261 -2.42 21.49 7.71
N HIS A 262 -2.69 21.35 6.41
CA HIS A 262 -4.00 21.66 5.83
C HIS A 262 -5.11 20.78 6.41
N ALA A 263 -4.88 19.47 6.50
CA ALA A 263 -5.86 18.54 7.08
C ALA A 263 -6.15 18.85 8.56
N VAL A 264 -5.12 19.23 9.34
CA VAL A 264 -5.30 19.64 10.74
C VAL A 264 -6.14 20.92 10.84
N ALA A 265 -5.92 21.89 9.94
CA ALA A 265 -6.72 23.11 9.88
C ALA A 265 -8.19 22.81 9.54
N GLU A 266 -8.45 21.94 8.56
CA GLU A 266 -9.81 21.50 8.21
C GLU A 266 -10.50 20.76 9.37
N ILE A 267 -9.81 19.85 10.06
CA ILE A 267 -10.34 19.15 11.24
C ILE A 267 -10.71 20.16 12.33
N LYS A 268 -9.88 21.18 12.55
CA LYS A 268 -10.18 22.24 13.52
C LYS A 268 -11.42 23.04 13.13
N GLN A 269 -11.58 23.38 11.85
CA GLN A 269 -12.79 24.04 11.36
C GLN A 269 -14.03 23.16 11.54
N LEU A 270 -13.96 21.88 11.16
CA LEU A 270 -15.05 20.93 11.32
C LEU A 270 -15.44 20.76 12.80
N LYS A 271 -14.46 20.68 13.69
CA LYS A 271 -14.70 20.61 15.14
C LYS A 271 -15.46 21.83 15.66
N ASN A 272 -15.10 23.03 15.20
CA ASN A 272 -15.82 24.25 15.57
C ASN A 272 -17.26 24.22 15.02
N THR A 273 -17.46 23.82 13.76
CA THR A 273 -18.81 23.71 13.19
C THR A 273 -19.67 22.68 13.91
N LEU A 274 -19.09 21.56 14.34
CA LEU A 274 -19.79 20.54 15.11
C LEU A 274 -20.20 21.07 16.48
N HIS A 275 -19.33 21.86 17.13
CA HIS A 275 -19.65 22.50 18.39
C HIS A 275 -20.82 23.50 18.23
N ASP A 276 -20.82 24.30 17.18
CA ASP A 276 -21.92 25.23 16.88
C ASP A 276 -23.25 24.50 16.62
N VAL A 277 -23.21 23.39 15.87
CA VAL A 277 -24.40 22.56 15.63
C VAL A 277 -24.91 21.94 16.92
N SER A 278 -24.02 21.39 17.76
CA SER A 278 -24.40 20.82 19.05
C SER A 278 -25.04 21.85 19.99
N ASN A 279 -24.53 23.08 20.01
CA ASN A 279 -25.13 24.17 20.78
C ASN A 279 -26.53 24.54 20.25
N ARG A 280 -26.73 24.53 18.92
CA ARG A 280 -28.05 24.74 18.32
C ARG A 280 -29.02 23.61 18.61
N GLU A 281 -28.58 22.36 18.55
CA GLU A 281 -29.42 21.21 18.91
C GLU A 281 -29.88 21.29 20.37
N ARG A 282 -28.98 21.67 21.28
CA ARG A 282 -29.32 21.90 22.69
C ARG A 282 -30.38 22.99 22.82
N PHE A 283 -30.18 24.12 22.15
CA PHE A 283 -31.15 25.22 22.13
C PHE A 283 -32.52 24.78 21.59
N TYR A 284 -32.55 24.03 20.49
CA TYR A 284 -33.81 23.54 19.92
C TYR A 284 -34.49 22.49 20.82
N SER A 285 -33.72 21.61 21.47
CA SER A 285 -34.27 20.67 22.45
C SER A 285 -34.95 21.42 23.60
N GLU A 286 -34.27 22.40 24.18
CA GLU A 286 -34.83 23.23 25.26
C GLU A 286 -36.09 24.00 24.79
N SER A 287 -36.09 24.51 23.55
CA SER A 287 -37.26 25.17 22.99
C SER A 287 -38.43 24.21 22.73
N LEU A 288 -38.16 22.98 22.32
CA LEU A 288 -39.15 21.95 22.05
C LEU A 288 -39.78 21.47 23.36
N ASP A 289 -38.98 21.31 24.41
CA ASP A 289 -39.46 20.98 25.76
C ASP A 289 -40.42 22.06 26.28
N LYS A 290 -40.07 23.34 26.09
CA LYS A 290 -40.96 24.47 26.43
C LYS A 290 -42.28 24.42 25.67
N ALA A 291 -42.23 24.19 24.36
CA ALA A 291 -43.43 24.09 23.53
C ALA A 291 -44.32 22.90 23.94
N ASN A 292 -43.72 21.78 24.34
CA ASN A 292 -44.46 20.61 24.85
C ASN A 292 -45.15 20.91 26.18
N SER A 293 -44.50 21.64 27.09
CA SER A 293 -45.15 22.08 28.34
C SER A 293 -46.35 22.98 28.06
N GLN A 294 -46.22 23.93 27.12
CA GLN A 294 -47.33 24.79 26.70
C GLN A 294 -48.48 24.00 26.07
N LEU A 295 -48.17 22.99 25.25
CA LEU A 295 -49.18 22.11 24.68
C LEU A 295 -49.92 21.32 25.76
N HIS A 296 -49.22 20.84 26.80
CA HIS A 296 -49.86 20.16 27.92
C HIS A 296 -50.80 21.07 28.70
N GLU A 297 -50.39 22.32 28.97
CA GLU A 297 -51.24 23.31 29.63
C GLU A 297 -52.49 23.64 28.80
N LEU A 298 -52.31 23.89 27.50
CA LEU A 298 -53.42 24.11 26.57
C LEU A 298 -54.37 22.90 26.50
N ASN A 299 -53.83 21.68 26.50
CA ASN A 299 -54.64 20.47 26.48
C ASN A 299 -55.44 20.31 27.78
N SER A 300 -54.84 20.64 28.93
CA SER A 300 -55.55 20.70 30.21
C SER A 300 -56.69 21.72 30.18
N ASN A 301 -56.41 22.94 29.69
CA ASN A 301 -57.41 23.98 29.55
C ASN A 301 -58.54 23.57 28.59
N LEU A 302 -58.20 22.89 27.49
CA LEU A 302 -59.17 22.32 26.55
C LEU A 302 -60.06 21.28 27.24
N THR A 303 -59.49 20.36 28.03
CA THR A 303 -60.28 19.37 28.77
C THR A 303 -61.23 20.03 29.77
N HIS A 304 -60.77 21.07 30.48
CA HIS A 304 -61.61 21.84 31.39
C HIS A 304 -62.75 22.57 30.66
N ALA A 305 -62.45 23.24 29.54
CA ALA A 305 -63.46 23.89 28.71
C ALA A 305 -64.47 22.88 28.15
N THR A 306 -64.03 21.68 27.79
CA THR A 306 -64.91 20.60 27.30
C THR A 306 -65.88 20.15 28.40
N LEU A 307 -65.41 20.02 29.66
CA LEU A 307 -66.27 19.72 30.80
C LEU A 307 -67.28 20.84 31.06
N GLN A 308 -66.85 22.11 31.01
CA GLN A 308 -67.76 23.26 31.16
C GLN A 308 -68.82 23.33 30.05
N ILE A 309 -68.44 23.02 28.81
CA ILE A 309 -69.38 22.93 27.70
C ILE A 309 -70.38 21.79 27.96
N SER A 310 -69.94 20.64 28.45
CA SER A 310 -70.83 19.53 28.83
C SER A 310 -71.82 19.95 29.92
N ASP A 311 -71.38 20.66 30.97
CA ASP A 311 -72.25 21.16 32.04
C ASP A 311 -73.26 22.20 31.51
N LEU A 312 -72.82 23.12 30.65
CA LEU A 312 -73.70 24.10 30.01
C LEU A 312 -74.70 23.42 29.06
N GLN A 313 -74.29 22.40 28.32
CA GLN A 313 -75.18 21.60 27.48
C GLN A 313 -76.23 20.88 28.32
N GLN A 314 -75.86 20.37 29.50
CA GLN A 314 -76.81 19.78 30.44
C GLN A 314 -77.81 20.82 30.98
N GLN A 315 -77.37 22.03 31.31
CA GLN A 315 -78.28 23.14 31.69
C GLN A 315 -79.18 23.60 30.53
N ILE A 316 -78.67 23.55 29.30
CA ILE A 316 -79.42 23.88 28.09
C ILE A 316 -80.49 22.81 27.80
N VAL A 317 -80.24 21.54 28.11
CA VAL A 317 -81.24 20.45 28.06
C VAL A 317 -82.36 20.69 29.09
N GLU A 318 -82.03 21.27 30.25
CA GLU A 318 -83.00 21.63 31.30
C GLU A 318 -83.84 22.87 30.94
N LEU A 319 -83.32 23.76 30.09
CA LEU A 319 -84.05 24.90 29.52
C LEU A 319 -84.92 24.43 28.34
N GLY A 320 -86.09 23.89 28.66
CA GLY A 320 -87.06 23.39 27.70
C GLY A 320 -87.46 24.42 26.62
N TYR A 321 -87.42 23.94 25.37
CA TYR A 321 -87.88 24.53 24.10
C TYR A 321 -87.28 25.89 23.68
N MET A 322 -86.86 25.98 22.41
CA MET A 322 -86.38 27.23 21.83
C MET A 322 -87.52 28.26 21.64
N PRO A 323 -87.25 29.57 21.77
CA PRO A 323 -88.22 30.63 21.44
C PRO A 323 -88.63 30.54 19.97
N LYS A 324 -89.89 30.90 19.65
CA LYS A 324 -90.35 30.97 18.26
C LYS A 324 -89.67 32.14 17.53
N LEU A 325 -89.23 31.90 16.30
CA LEU A 325 -88.74 32.97 15.42
C LEU A 325 -89.83 34.05 15.20
N PRO A 326 -89.50 35.34 15.36
CA PRO A 326 -90.46 36.42 15.08
C PRO A 326 -90.69 36.53 13.56
N GLY A 327 -91.85 36.05 13.09
CA GLY A 327 -92.28 36.23 11.70
C GLY A 327 -92.95 35.02 11.01
N THR A 328 -92.98 33.84 11.63
CA THR A 328 -93.73 32.69 11.09
C THR A 328 -95.22 32.85 11.34
N ILE A 329 -95.91 33.45 10.38
CA ILE A 329 -97.37 33.53 10.32
C ILE A 329 -97.95 32.11 10.23
N GLU A 330 -99.00 31.88 11.00
CA GLU A 330 -99.81 30.66 11.08
C GLU A 330 -100.09 30.06 9.70
N THR A 331 -99.35 29.00 9.37
CA THR A 331 -99.70 28.06 8.33
C THR A 331 -99.76 26.68 8.99
N GLU A 332 -100.82 25.93 8.68
CA GLU A 332 -101.28 24.71 9.33
C GLU A 332 -100.35 23.49 9.10
N GLU A 333 -99.06 23.62 9.36
CA GLU A 333 -98.14 22.49 9.49
C GLU A 333 -97.75 22.31 10.97
N PRO A 334 -97.51 21.08 11.44
CA PRO A 334 -97.20 20.82 12.83
C PRO A 334 -96.00 21.65 13.24
N ILE A 335 -96.21 22.59 14.18
CA ILE A 335 -95.18 23.48 14.73
C ILE A 335 -94.05 22.59 15.29
N VAL A 336 -93.00 22.39 14.51
CA VAL A 336 -91.83 21.61 14.95
C VAL A 336 -91.13 22.46 16.00
N ARG A 337 -91.31 22.07 17.28
CA ARG A 337 -90.66 22.73 18.41
C ARG A 337 -89.29 22.11 18.60
N TYR A 338 -88.26 22.79 18.11
CA TYR A 338 -86.89 22.39 18.40
C TYR A 338 -86.52 22.74 19.84
N THR A 339 -85.80 21.84 20.49
CA THR A 339 -85.20 22.09 21.80
C THR A 339 -83.75 22.52 21.65
N PHE A 340 -83.21 23.25 22.62
CA PHE A 340 -81.79 23.56 22.60
C PHE A 340 -80.90 22.31 22.70
N SER A 341 -81.40 21.22 23.32
CA SER A 341 -80.73 19.91 23.29
C SER A 341 -80.59 19.36 21.87
N GLU A 342 -81.65 19.45 21.05
CA GLU A 342 -81.60 18.98 19.66
C GLU A 342 -80.62 19.80 18.81
N ALA A 343 -80.48 21.10 19.05
CA ALA A 343 -79.48 21.92 18.37
C ALA A 343 -78.05 21.64 18.83
N VAL A 344 -77.85 21.28 20.10
CA VAL A 344 -76.56 20.82 20.62
C VAL A 344 -76.18 19.48 19.99
N ASP A 345 -77.12 18.54 19.87
CA ASP A 345 -76.90 17.27 19.18
C ASP A 345 -76.60 17.48 17.70
N ASP A 346 -77.32 18.40 17.05
CA ASP A 346 -77.05 18.79 15.66
C ASP A 346 -75.68 19.48 15.51
N LEU A 347 -75.22 20.25 16.51
CA LEU A 347 -73.87 20.83 16.53
C LEU A 347 -72.78 19.76 16.72
N HIS A 348 -73.03 18.75 17.56
CA HIS A 348 -72.11 17.60 17.69
C HIS A 348 -72.05 16.78 16.41
N LYS A 349 -73.19 16.54 15.75
CA LYS A 349 -73.24 15.90 14.43
C LYS A 349 -72.51 16.73 13.39
N PHE A 350 -72.72 18.04 13.36
CA PHE A 350 -72.01 18.95 12.47
C PHE A 350 -70.49 18.88 12.67
N HIS A 351 -70.03 18.89 13.91
CA HIS A 351 -68.61 18.74 14.24
C HIS A 351 -68.05 17.36 13.83
N ALA A 352 -68.81 16.29 13.98
CA ALA A 352 -68.42 14.96 13.51
C ALA A 352 -68.37 14.91 11.96
N MET A 353 -69.33 15.54 11.28
CA MET A 353 -69.36 15.69 9.83
C MET A 353 -68.18 16.52 9.33
N LEU A 354 -67.80 17.61 10.01
CA LEU A 354 -66.60 18.39 9.68
C LEU A 354 -65.30 17.59 9.84
N LYS A 355 -65.22 16.67 10.81
CA LYS A 355 -64.05 15.78 10.98
C LYS A 355 -63.98 14.68 9.93
N ALA A 356 -65.13 14.22 9.43
CA ALA A 356 -65.23 13.14 8.46
C ALA A 356 -65.30 13.63 7.00
N ALA A 357 -65.60 14.91 6.79
CA ALA A 357 -65.79 15.46 5.46
C ALA A 357 -64.47 15.52 4.69
N PRO A 358 -64.45 15.09 3.42
CA PRO A 358 -63.28 15.17 2.54
C PRO A 358 -63.15 16.61 1.99
N LEU A 359 -63.03 17.59 2.89
CA LEU A 359 -62.94 19.01 2.55
C LEU A 359 -61.66 19.36 1.75
N GLU A 360 -60.68 18.46 1.76
CA GLU A 360 -59.39 18.58 1.06
C GLU A 360 -59.52 18.69 -0.47
N ASN A 361 -60.60 18.15 -1.07
CA ASN A 361 -60.76 18.10 -2.53
C ASN A 361 -61.92 18.96 -3.09
N THR A 362 -62.60 19.73 -2.25
CA THR A 362 -63.76 20.54 -2.63
C THR A 362 -63.37 21.97 -3.00
N SER A 363 -63.94 22.52 -4.07
CA SER A 363 -63.83 23.96 -4.38
C SER A 363 -64.63 24.80 -3.37
N VAL A 364 -64.36 26.11 -3.29
CA VAL A 364 -65.10 27.05 -2.42
C VAL A 364 -66.62 26.97 -2.68
N GLU A 365 -67.02 26.82 -3.95
CA GLU A 365 -68.43 26.65 -4.35
C GLU A 365 -69.01 25.30 -3.88
N GLY A 366 -68.20 24.24 -3.85
CA GLY A 366 -68.58 22.94 -3.31
C GLY A 366 -68.73 22.92 -1.78
N VAL A 367 -68.04 23.81 -1.05
CA VAL A 367 -68.21 23.97 0.40
C VAL A 367 -69.57 24.60 0.71
N ASP A 368 -70.02 25.58 -0.08
CA ASP A 368 -71.34 26.21 0.09
C ASP A 368 -72.48 25.22 -0.25
N GLU A 369 -72.30 24.36 -1.25
CA GLU A 369 -73.28 23.32 -1.61
C GLU A 369 -73.33 22.18 -0.58
N TRP A 370 -72.16 21.76 -0.08
CA TRP A 370 -72.07 20.81 1.04
C TRP A 370 -72.69 21.37 2.32
N LEU A 371 -72.46 22.65 2.64
CA LEU A 371 -73.09 23.33 3.78
C LEU A 371 -74.61 23.38 3.64
N LYS A 372 -75.14 23.69 2.46
CA LYS A 372 -76.60 23.69 2.22
C LYS A 372 -77.22 22.31 2.43
N ASN A 373 -76.59 21.26 1.92
CA ASN A 373 -77.07 19.89 2.12
C ASN A 373 -76.96 19.46 3.58
N THR A 374 -75.84 19.76 4.23
CA THR A 374 -75.59 19.44 5.65
C THR A 374 -76.56 20.19 6.57
N MET A 375 -76.90 21.44 6.22
CA MET A 375 -77.86 22.24 6.98
C MET A 375 -79.30 21.75 6.87
N SER A 376 -79.66 21.15 5.72
CA SER A 376 -80.97 20.51 5.58
C SER A 376 -81.13 19.27 6.47
N GLU A 377 -80.03 18.63 6.86
CA GLU A 377 -79.99 17.48 7.77
C GLU A 377 -79.91 17.88 9.26
N LEU A 378 -79.68 19.17 9.56
CA LEU A 378 -79.47 19.72 10.90
C LEU A 378 -80.44 20.89 11.21
N PRO A 379 -81.76 20.63 11.20
CA PRO A 379 -82.77 21.68 11.21
C PRO A 379 -82.85 22.44 12.55
N ALA A 380 -82.48 21.82 13.68
CA ALA A 380 -82.50 22.49 14.98
C ALA A 380 -81.36 23.50 15.09
N LEU A 381 -80.20 23.18 14.52
CA LEU A 381 -79.04 24.09 14.45
C LEU A 381 -79.30 25.26 13.49
N SER A 382 -79.89 24.99 12.32
CA SER A 382 -80.29 26.05 11.37
C SER A 382 -81.32 27.00 11.98
N HIS A 383 -82.27 26.49 12.77
CA HIS A 383 -83.23 27.29 13.51
C HIS A 383 -82.55 28.19 14.55
N LEU A 384 -81.55 27.69 15.27
CA LEU A 384 -80.77 28.45 16.25
C LEU A 384 -79.96 29.58 15.59
N GLU A 385 -79.30 29.29 14.47
CA GLU A 385 -78.55 30.29 13.70
C GLU A 385 -79.45 31.42 13.18
N ALA A 386 -80.65 31.06 12.68
CA ALA A 386 -81.64 32.03 12.25
C ALA A 386 -82.21 32.87 13.41
N LEU A 387 -82.30 32.29 14.62
CA LEU A 387 -82.84 32.98 15.80
C LEU A 387 -81.90 34.05 16.35
N TYR A 388 -80.59 33.83 16.23
CA TYR A 388 -79.56 34.77 16.68
C TYR A 388 -78.91 35.58 15.55
N ASP A 389 -79.29 35.33 14.30
CA ASP A 389 -78.70 35.93 13.10
C ASP A 389 -77.17 35.73 13.04
N VAL A 390 -76.71 34.51 13.32
CA VAL A 390 -75.26 34.15 13.34
C VAL A 390 -74.99 32.96 12.44
N ALA A 391 -74.05 33.12 11.50
CA ALA A 391 -73.65 32.08 10.53
C ALA A 391 -72.46 31.21 11.03
N VAL A 392 -72.58 30.66 12.25
CA VAL A 392 -71.49 29.97 12.96
C VAL A 392 -70.91 28.80 12.16
N THR A 393 -71.77 28.01 11.55
CA THR A 393 -71.43 26.84 10.74
C THR A 393 -70.70 27.17 9.44
N LYS A 394 -71.13 28.23 8.74
CA LYS A 394 -70.47 28.72 7.52
C LYS A 394 -69.07 29.21 7.84
N ASP A 395 -68.92 30.00 8.91
CA ASP A 395 -67.64 30.52 9.35
C ASP A 395 -66.71 29.38 9.82
N ALA A 396 -67.23 28.40 10.57
CA ALA A 396 -66.47 27.24 11.02
C ALA A 396 -65.94 26.38 9.84
N ALA A 397 -66.80 26.09 8.85
CA ALA A 397 -66.41 25.35 7.66
C ALA A 397 -65.35 26.10 6.82
N MET A 398 -65.50 27.43 6.66
CA MET A 398 -64.53 28.26 5.94
C MET A 398 -63.18 28.38 6.67
N ILE A 399 -63.17 28.42 8.01
CA ILE A 399 -61.92 28.44 8.81
C ILE A 399 -61.17 27.11 8.63
N ILE A 400 -61.88 25.98 8.67
CA ILE A 400 -61.27 24.64 8.49
C ILE A 400 -60.74 24.47 7.06
N TYR A 401 -61.52 24.85 6.05
CA TYR A 401 -61.11 24.82 4.65
C TYR A 401 -59.83 25.63 4.39
N ASN A 402 -59.77 26.86 4.93
CA ASN A 402 -58.60 27.73 4.79
C ASN A 402 -57.37 27.19 5.54
N ARG A 403 -57.55 26.50 6.67
CA ARG A 403 -56.44 25.86 7.40
C ARG A 403 -55.89 24.66 6.65
N LEU A 404 -56.76 23.79 6.15
CA LEU A 404 -56.38 22.59 5.38
C LEU A 404 -55.63 22.97 4.10
N SER A 405 -56.20 23.88 3.30
CA SER A 405 -55.61 24.36 2.04
C SER A 405 -54.24 25.01 2.23
N ARG A 406 -54.02 25.72 3.35
CA ARG A 406 -52.71 26.34 3.66
C ARG A 406 -51.71 25.35 4.25
N SER A 407 -52.17 24.31 4.94
CA SER A 407 -51.29 23.29 5.51
C SER A 407 -50.71 22.36 4.46
N GLU A 408 -51.49 21.99 3.44
CA GLU A 408 -51.08 21.00 2.45
C GLU A 408 -49.94 21.51 1.55
N ALA A 409 -50.04 22.75 1.05
CA ALA A 409 -48.99 23.39 0.27
C ALA A 409 -47.67 23.52 1.05
N ARG A 410 -47.75 23.88 2.34
CA ARG A 410 -46.57 23.99 3.21
C ARG A 410 -45.96 22.62 3.51
N ILE A 411 -46.79 21.61 3.79
CA ILE A 411 -46.31 20.24 4.06
C ILE A 411 -45.61 19.68 2.82
N GLN A 412 -46.12 19.93 1.62
CA GLN A 412 -45.49 19.48 0.39
C GLN A 412 -44.15 20.18 0.14
N ASP A 413 -44.06 21.50 0.31
CA ASP A 413 -42.79 22.24 0.21
C ASP A 413 -41.75 21.74 1.23
N TYR A 414 -42.18 21.44 2.46
CA TYR A 414 -41.30 20.87 3.48
C TYR A 414 -40.81 19.47 3.10
N LYS A 415 -41.69 18.59 2.61
CA LYS A 415 -41.31 17.25 2.13
C LYS A 415 -40.29 17.34 1.01
N ASP A 416 -40.56 18.14 -0.03
CA ASP A 416 -39.67 18.30 -1.18
C ASP A 416 -38.30 18.88 -0.78
N SER A 417 -38.29 19.84 0.16
CA SER A 417 -37.03 20.40 0.68
C SER A 417 -36.22 19.39 1.50
N PHE A 418 -36.89 18.58 2.33
CA PHE A 418 -36.25 17.57 3.17
C PHE A 418 -35.71 16.42 2.32
N GLU A 419 -36.44 16.02 1.29
CA GLU A 419 -36.06 14.95 0.37
C GLU A 419 -34.84 15.36 -0.47
N LYS A 420 -34.80 16.59 -0.98
CA LYS A 420 -33.61 17.17 -1.64
C LYS A 420 -32.40 17.25 -0.71
N GLN A 421 -32.59 17.67 0.54
CA GLN A 421 -31.50 17.75 1.51
C GLN A 421 -30.94 16.35 1.81
N ARG A 422 -31.82 15.37 1.97
CA ARG A 422 -31.45 13.97 2.21
C ARG A 422 -30.68 13.36 1.03
N GLU A 423 -31.09 13.61 -0.21
CA GLU A 423 -30.35 13.13 -1.39
C GLU A 423 -28.92 13.71 -1.46
N LEU A 424 -28.78 15.00 -1.11
CA LEU A 424 -27.48 15.68 -1.07
C LEU A 424 -26.56 15.08 -0.01
N ASP A 425 -27.09 14.81 1.19
CA ASP A 425 -26.35 14.22 2.30
C ASP A 425 -25.99 12.74 2.06
N GLU A 426 -26.88 11.97 1.43
CA GLU A 426 -26.60 10.59 1.02
C GLU A 426 -25.51 10.55 -0.06
N SER A 427 -25.55 11.45 -1.05
CA SER A 427 -24.52 11.56 -2.09
C SER A 427 -23.15 11.91 -1.50
N ARG A 428 -23.12 12.89 -0.59
CA ARG A 428 -21.88 13.30 0.10
C ARG A 428 -21.30 12.19 0.96
N SER A 429 -22.16 11.46 1.67
CA SER A 429 -21.76 10.32 2.49
C SER A 429 -21.20 9.17 1.64
N ARG A 430 -21.79 8.86 0.47
CA ARG A 430 -21.24 7.88 -0.46
C ARG A 430 -19.85 8.27 -0.98
N GLN A 431 -19.67 9.53 -1.40
CA GLN A 431 -18.35 10.02 -1.85
C GLN A 431 -17.28 9.91 -0.75
N ILE A 432 -17.64 10.25 0.49
CA ILE A 432 -16.72 10.12 1.63
C ILE A 432 -16.35 8.65 1.84
N ILE A 433 -17.34 7.75 1.90
CA ILE A 433 -17.13 6.30 2.07
C ILE A 433 -16.24 5.74 0.97
N GLU A 434 -16.49 6.09 -0.30
CA GLU A 434 -15.67 5.66 -1.44
C GLU A 434 -14.23 6.16 -1.34
N SER A 435 -14.03 7.43 -0.93
CA SER A 435 -12.69 7.99 -0.73
C SER A 435 -11.90 7.30 0.39
N TYR A 436 -12.57 6.91 1.48
CA TYR A 436 -11.97 6.18 2.58
C TYR A 436 -11.68 4.73 2.19
N ALA A 437 -12.59 4.07 1.46
CA ALA A 437 -12.38 2.72 0.94
C ALA A 437 -11.16 2.67 0.01
N ALA A 438 -11.01 3.64 -0.90
CA ALA A 438 -9.84 3.76 -1.78
C ALA A 438 -8.54 3.94 -0.98
N ARG A 439 -8.53 4.79 0.05
CA ARG A 439 -7.37 4.99 0.94
C ARG A 439 -7.00 3.72 1.72
N ILE A 440 -7.99 2.98 2.23
CA ILE A 440 -7.77 1.71 2.92
C ILE A 440 -7.18 0.67 1.95
N HIS A 441 -7.69 0.59 0.71
CA HIS A 441 -7.14 -0.32 -0.30
C HIS A 441 -5.68 0.00 -0.64
N GLN A 442 -5.34 1.28 -0.79
CA GLN A 442 -3.96 1.71 -1.03
C GLN A 442 -3.05 1.36 0.16
N SER A 443 -3.45 1.71 1.38
CA SER A 443 -2.70 1.42 2.60
C SER A 443 -2.48 -0.09 2.78
N ASN A 444 -3.51 -0.91 2.53
CA ASN A 444 -3.38 -2.37 2.56
C ASN A 444 -2.39 -2.88 1.52
N ALA A 445 -2.39 -2.35 0.29
CA ALA A 445 -1.44 -2.74 -0.75
C ALA A 445 0.02 -2.40 -0.34
N GLU A 446 0.23 -1.25 0.28
CA GLU A 446 1.53 -0.84 0.82
C GLU A 446 1.97 -1.73 2.00
N CYS A 447 1.06 -2.03 2.94
CA CYS A 447 1.31 -2.98 4.02
C CYS A 447 1.67 -4.39 3.49
N PHE A 448 0.98 -4.89 2.45
CA PHE A 448 1.33 -6.17 1.83
C PHE A 448 2.71 -6.12 1.18
N LYS A 449 3.07 -5.01 0.51
CA LYS A 449 4.39 -4.81 -0.08
C LYS A 449 5.47 -4.79 0.99
N LEU A 450 5.28 -4.05 2.08
CA LEU A 450 6.20 -4.00 3.23
C LEU A 450 6.32 -5.36 3.92
N LYS A 451 5.21 -6.06 4.14
CA LYS A 451 5.21 -7.42 4.72
C LYS A 451 5.95 -8.40 3.82
N SER A 452 5.78 -8.31 2.51
CA SER A 452 6.55 -9.08 1.52
C SER A 452 8.05 -8.78 1.62
N MET A 453 8.44 -7.51 1.67
CA MET A 453 9.83 -7.10 1.83
C MET A 453 10.42 -7.57 3.16
N LEU A 454 9.69 -7.41 4.27
CA LEU A 454 10.10 -7.87 5.59
C LEU A 454 10.22 -9.39 5.62
N THR A 455 9.28 -10.12 5.04
CA THR A 455 9.33 -11.58 4.97
C THR A 455 10.53 -12.04 4.13
N SER A 456 10.83 -11.35 3.02
CA SER A 456 12.02 -11.60 2.21
C SER A 456 13.30 -11.33 3.01
N LEU A 457 13.38 -10.20 3.70
CA LEU A 457 14.53 -9.84 4.55
C LEU A 457 14.69 -10.81 5.71
N HIS A 458 13.60 -11.19 6.40
CA HIS A 458 13.63 -12.10 7.53
C HIS A 458 13.95 -13.53 7.09
N GLN A 459 13.48 -13.97 5.91
CA GLN A 459 13.95 -15.22 5.31
C GLN A 459 15.44 -15.14 4.99
N ASN A 460 15.92 -14.02 4.46
CA ASN A 460 17.34 -13.83 4.17
C ASN A 460 18.18 -13.83 5.47
N LEU A 461 17.70 -13.17 6.53
CA LEU A 461 18.38 -13.10 7.83
C LEU A 461 18.33 -14.43 8.61
N ALA A 462 17.19 -15.11 8.63
CA ALA A 462 17.05 -16.41 9.27
C ALA A 462 17.89 -17.49 8.56
N LEU A 463 18.16 -17.32 7.27
CA LEU A 463 19.07 -18.18 6.51
C LEU A 463 20.55 -17.85 6.75
N THR A 464 20.90 -16.64 7.21
CA THR A 464 22.30 -16.21 7.44
C THR A 464 22.75 -16.32 8.90
N VAL A 465 21.86 -16.19 9.89
CA VAL A 465 22.26 -16.05 11.31
C VAL A 465 22.46 -17.39 12.05
N ASN A 466 21.92 -18.51 11.55
CA ASN A 466 22.03 -19.82 12.23
C ASN A 466 22.27 -20.98 11.25
N ARG A 467 23.27 -20.87 10.39
CA ARG A 467 23.74 -22.04 9.62
C ARG A 467 25.14 -22.41 10.05
N ASP A 468 25.23 -23.51 10.79
CA ASP A 468 26.42 -24.35 10.78
C ASP A 468 26.72 -24.64 9.30
N LEU A 469 27.81 -24.04 8.80
CA LEU A 469 28.29 -24.36 7.47
C LEU A 469 28.43 -25.89 7.39
N PRO A 470 27.93 -26.53 6.32
CA PRO A 470 28.09 -27.97 6.18
C PRO A 470 29.56 -28.33 6.36
N ASP A 471 29.84 -29.43 7.06
CA ASP A 471 31.21 -29.87 7.33
C ASP A 471 32.04 -29.89 6.01
N LYS A 472 33.30 -29.44 6.07
CA LYS A 472 34.25 -29.38 4.95
C LYS A 472 34.27 -30.68 4.15
N HIS A 473 34.11 -31.82 4.83
CA HIS A 473 34.04 -33.14 4.19
C HIS A 473 32.81 -33.31 3.29
N THR A 474 31.64 -32.85 3.71
CA THR A 474 30.40 -32.90 2.91
C THR A 474 30.54 -32.02 1.66
N ILE A 475 31.09 -30.83 1.82
CA ILE A 475 31.35 -29.92 0.70
C ILE A 475 32.36 -30.54 -0.27
N GLY A 476 33.44 -31.15 0.25
CA GLY A 476 34.44 -31.86 -0.56
C GLY A 476 33.81 -32.96 -1.42
N LYS A 477 32.88 -33.75 -0.84
CA LYS A 477 32.12 -34.77 -1.59
C LYS A 477 31.23 -34.18 -2.68
N ILE A 478 30.56 -33.06 -2.41
CA ILE A 478 29.70 -32.38 -3.40
C ILE A 478 30.55 -31.80 -4.53
N MET A 479 31.64 -31.09 -4.18
CA MET A 479 32.57 -30.53 -5.17
C MET A 479 33.24 -31.61 -6.03
N ALA A 480 33.59 -32.77 -5.46
CA ALA A 480 34.14 -33.88 -6.20
C ALA A 480 33.20 -34.39 -7.32
N LYS A 481 31.88 -34.30 -7.12
CA LYS A 481 30.89 -34.65 -8.16
C LYS A 481 30.91 -33.68 -9.33
N CYS A 482 31.24 -32.42 -9.09
CA CYS A 482 31.32 -31.38 -10.13
C CYS A 482 32.64 -31.42 -10.92
N LYS A 483 33.67 -32.13 -10.42
CA LYS A 483 34.90 -32.41 -11.16
C LYS A 483 34.69 -33.38 -12.33
N ASN A 484 33.63 -34.18 -12.29
CA ASN A 484 33.29 -35.06 -13.40
C ASN A 484 32.51 -34.27 -14.46
N PRO A 485 32.88 -34.37 -15.76
CA PRO A 485 32.15 -33.73 -16.83
C PRO A 485 30.68 -34.15 -16.85
N ALA A 486 29.78 -33.19 -16.84
CA ALA A 486 28.34 -33.41 -16.82
C ALA A 486 27.65 -32.70 -18.00
N VAL A 487 26.61 -33.33 -18.54
CA VAL A 487 25.87 -32.82 -19.70
C VAL A 487 24.74 -31.90 -19.25
N PHE A 488 24.71 -30.71 -19.85
CA PHE A 488 23.68 -29.69 -19.69
C PHE A 488 23.15 -29.24 -21.05
N GLY A 489 21.97 -28.61 -21.07
CA GLY A 489 21.55 -27.74 -22.15
C GLY A 489 21.97 -26.32 -21.83
N MET A 490 22.65 -25.63 -22.74
CA MET A 490 22.94 -24.20 -22.64
C MET A 490 22.12 -23.44 -23.67
N TYR A 491 21.39 -22.42 -23.26
CA TYR A 491 20.62 -21.60 -24.19
C TYR A 491 21.57 -20.83 -25.11
N VAL A 492 21.33 -20.93 -26.42
CA VAL A 492 22.05 -20.17 -27.43
C VAL A 492 21.02 -19.49 -28.31
N LYS A 493 21.06 -18.14 -28.32
CA LYS A 493 20.30 -17.34 -29.27
C LYS A 493 21.13 -17.22 -30.56
N PRO A 494 20.71 -17.83 -31.68
CA PRO A 494 21.39 -17.62 -32.96
C PRO A 494 21.16 -16.18 -33.44
N PHE A 495 22.03 -15.69 -34.33
CA PHE A 495 21.87 -14.37 -34.97
C PHE A 495 20.53 -14.28 -35.74
N TRP A 496 20.11 -15.39 -36.37
CA TRP A 496 18.78 -15.55 -36.97
C TRP A 496 18.04 -16.75 -36.38
N GLY A 497 16.76 -16.57 -36.00
CA GLY A 497 15.85 -17.63 -35.55
C GLY A 497 15.58 -17.68 -34.03
N LYS A 498 14.72 -18.62 -33.62
CA LYS A 498 14.35 -18.81 -32.20
C LYS A 498 15.53 -19.42 -31.42
N GLY A 499 15.75 -18.92 -30.21
CA GLY A 499 16.77 -19.49 -29.32
C GLY A 499 16.43 -20.91 -28.90
N ARG A 500 17.46 -21.71 -28.65
CA ARG A 500 17.31 -23.13 -28.26
C ARG A 500 18.41 -23.55 -27.29
N PHE A 501 18.11 -24.54 -26.46
CA PHE A 501 19.11 -25.18 -25.60
C PHE A 501 19.94 -26.17 -26.43
N LYS A 502 21.25 -25.96 -26.50
CA LYS A 502 22.20 -26.87 -27.14
C LYS A 502 22.94 -27.68 -26.09
N LYS A 503 23.25 -28.95 -26.39
CA LYS A 503 24.05 -29.81 -25.52
C LYS A 503 25.42 -29.16 -25.25
N CYS A 504 25.75 -29.01 -23.97
CA CYS A 504 26.97 -28.44 -23.44
C CYS A 504 27.49 -29.37 -22.34
N VAL A 505 28.80 -29.44 -22.16
CA VAL A 505 29.42 -30.18 -21.06
C VAL A 505 30.02 -29.18 -20.11
N LEU A 506 29.72 -29.32 -18.82
CA LEU A 506 30.28 -28.51 -17.75
C LEU A 506 31.13 -29.38 -16.84
N MET A 507 32.25 -28.83 -16.40
CA MET A 507 33.15 -29.42 -15.41
C MET A 507 33.69 -28.30 -14.52
N MET A 508 33.84 -28.55 -13.22
CA MET A 508 34.38 -27.58 -12.28
C MET A 508 35.67 -28.14 -11.68
N ASP A 509 36.80 -27.48 -11.93
CA ASP A 509 38.07 -27.86 -11.32
C ASP A 509 38.91 -26.63 -10.96
N LYS A 510 39.61 -26.70 -9.82
CA LYS A 510 40.48 -25.63 -9.29
C LYS A 510 39.87 -24.22 -9.33
N GLY A 511 38.59 -24.10 -8.98
CA GLY A 511 37.92 -22.81 -8.95
C GLY A 511 37.56 -22.25 -10.34
N ILE A 512 37.57 -23.08 -11.38
CA ILE A 512 37.22 -22.70 -12.76
C ILE A 512 36.12 -23.63 -13.28
N ILE A 513 35.10 -23.04 -13.88
CA ILE A 513 34.06 -23.77 -14.62
C ILE A 513 34.48 -23.84 -16.09
N TYR A 514 34.72 -25.05 -16.57
CA TYR A 514 34.99 -25.35 -17.95
C TYR A 514 33.68 -25.70 -18.64
N MET A 515 33.38 -25.00 -19.74
CA MET A 515 32.20 -25.24 -20.57
C MET A 515 32.65 -25.62 -21.98
N GLY A 516 32.11 -26.71 -22.52
CA GLY A 516 32.53 -27.24 -23.80
C GLY A 516 31.44 -27.98 -24.56
N LYS A 517 31.79 -28.55 -25.71
CA LYS A 517 30.94 -29.51 -26.42
C LYS A 517 31.41 -30.92 -26.09
N ALA A 518 30.45 -31.82 -25.84
CA ALA A 518 30.72 -33.25 -25.85
C ALA A 518 31.08 -33.67 -27.29
N ASN A 519 32.09 -34.52 -27.42
CA ASN A 519 32.31 -35.25 -28.66
C ASN A 519 31.22 -36.32 -28.83
N SER A 520 31.05 -36.85 -30.03
CA SER A 520 30.06 -37.88 -30.35
C SER A 520 30.21 -39.15 -29.49
N SER A 521 31.43 -39.48 -29.06
CA SER A 521 31.72 -40.61 -28.15
C SER A 521 31.51 -40.31 -26.66
N GLY A 522 31.40 -39.03 -26.26
CA GLY A 522 31.26 -38.64 -24.86
C GLY A 522 32.53 -38.77 -24.00
N GLU A 523 33.63 -39.31 -24.53
CA GLU A 523 34.87 -39.60 -23.77
C GLU A 523 35.74 -38.38 -23.49
N TYR A 524 35.75 -37.40 -24.40
CA TYR A 524 36.50 -36.14 -24.25
C TYR A 524 35.60 -34.96 -24.57
N PHE A 525 35.80 -33.83 -23.88
CA PHE A 525 35.09 -32.58 -24.16
C PHE A 525 36.06 -31.48 -24.56
N LYS A 526 35.78 -30.81 -25.69
CA LYS A 526 36.56 -29.66 -26.14
C LYS A 526 36.07 -28.42 -25.40
N VAL A 527 36.92 -27.87 -24.51
CA VAL A 527 36.66 -26.61 -23.81
C VAL A 527 36.46 -25.49 -24.82
N LYS A 528 35.37 -24.74 -24.68
CA LYS A 528 35.04 -23.58 -25.50
C LYS A 528 35.11 -22.28 -24.73
N SER A 529 34.78 -22.33 -23.45
CA SER A 529 34.86 -21.19 -22.56
C SER A 529 35.15 -21.64 -21.15
N THR A 530 35.90 -20.83 -20.44
CA THR A 530 36.15 -20.97 -19.02
C THR A 530 35.49 -19.81 -18.28
N VAL A 531 35.10 -20.05 -17.04
CA VAL A 531 34.54 -19.04 -16.14
C VAL A 531 35.19 -19.24 -14.78
N PRO A 532 36.06 -18.31 -14.34
CA PRO A 532 36.54 -18.31 -12.96
C PRO A 532 35.35 -18.23 -11.99
N ILE A 533 35.36 -19.03 -10.93
CA ILE A 533 34.35 -18.95 -9.87
C ILE A 533 34.37 -17.56 -9.21
N SER A 534 35.54 -16.91 -9.19
CA SER A 534 35.70 -15.54 -8.69
C SER A 534 34.83 -14.51 -9.41
N ASP A 535 34.48 -14.77 -10.67
CA ASP A 535 33.71 -13.87 -11.52
C ASP A 535 32.20 -14.07 -11.34
N LEU A 536 31.78 -15.06 -10.55
CA LEU A 536 30.37 -15.34 -10.30
C LEU A 536 29.78 -14.29 -9.35
N THR A 537 28.71 -13.64 -9.80
CA THR A 537 28.00 -12.61 -9.03
C THR A 537 26.70 -13.11 -8.42
N ARG A 538 26.08 -14.14 -9.03
CA ARG A 538 24.83 -14.75 -8.54
C ARG A 538 24.54 -16.07 -9.24
N VAL A 539 23.84 -16.98 -8.55
CA VAL A 539 23.24 -18.17 -9.16
C VAL A 539 21.73 -18.20 -8.86
N ASN A 540 20.91 -18.18 -9.90
CA ASN A 540 19.46 -18.30 -9.77
C ASN A 540 19.01 -19.70 -10.19
N TYR A 541 18.11 -20.31 -9.42
CA TYR A 541 17.60 -21.66 -9.67
C TYR A 541 16.08 -21.67 -9.74
N GLY A 542 15.51 -22.57 -10.54
CA GLY A 542 14.07 -22.80 -10.56
C GLY A 542 13.28 -21.72 -11.31
N TYR A 543 12.12 -21.34 -10.77
CA TYR A 543 11.27 -20.28 -11.32
C TYR A 543 11.94 -18.89 -11.38
N HIS A 544 12.96 -18.67 -10.55
CA HIS A 544 13.73 -17.41 -10.53
C HIS A 544 14.89 -17.41 -11.54
N SER A 545 15.17 -18.54 -12.19
CA SER A 545 16.17 -18.62 -13.24
C SER A 545 15.65 -17.98 -14.52
N HIS A 546 16.44 -17.06 -15.09
CA HIS A 546 16.17 -16.50 -16.42
C HIS A 546 16.12 -17.60 -17.51
N SER A 547 16.81 -18.74 -17.31
CA SER A 547 16.72 -19.91 -18.19
C SER A 547 15.30 -20.47 -18.29
N TRP A 548 14.56 -20.49 -17.17
CA TRP A 548 13.15 -20.91 -17.16
C TRP A 548 12.27 -19.90 -17.92
N THR A 549 12.49 -18.61 -17.72
CA THR A 549 11.77 -17.54 -18.43
C THR A 549 11.98 -17.64 -19.94
N LEU A 550 13.23 -17.83 -20.38
CA LEU A 550 13.57 -18.02 -21.78
C LEU A 550 12.93 -19.29 -22.36
N TYR A 551 12.96 -20.40 -21.62
CA TYR A 551 12.29 -21.64 -22.03
C TYR A 551 10.77 -21.46 -22.16
N ALA A 552 10.13 -20.80 -21.17
CA ALA A 552 8.69 -20.55 -21.16
C ALA A 552 8.26 -19.65 -22.32
N ALA A 553 9.07 -18.66 -22.68
CA ALA A 553 8.83 -17.80 -23.84
C ALA A 553 9.06 -18.52 -25.17
N ALA A 554 10.10 -19.36 -25.27
CA ALA A 554 10.48 -20.03 -26.51
C ALA A 554 9.59 -21.24 -26.88
N SER A 555 9.05 -21.96 -25.88
CA SER A 555 8.40 -23.26 -26.09
C SER A 555 6.96 -23.19 -26.60
N GLY A 556 6.30 -22.02 -26.55
CA GLY A 556 4.91 -21.87 -27.01
C GLY A 556 3.95 -22.92 -26.41
N LYS A 557 2.90 -23.32 -27.16
CA LYS A 557 1.94 -24.36 -26.74
C LYS A 557 2.53 -25.78 -26.71
N ASN A 558 3.73 -26.00 -27.26
CA ASN A 558 4.36 -27.31 -27.31
C ASN A 558 5.12 -27.58 -26.00
N LYS A 559 4.37 -28.09 -25.02
CA LYS A 559 4.89 -28.47 -23.71
C LYS A 559 5.79 -29.70 -23.83
N THR A 560 7.10 -29.52 -23.94
CA THR A 560 8.04 -30.61 -23.64
C THR A 560 8.02 -30.91 -22.13
N ASN A 561 8.39 -32.13 -21.74
CA ASN A 561 8.45 -32.61 -20.35
C ASN A 561 9.62 -31.99 -19.55
N LEU A 562 9.75 -30.66 -19.59
CA LEU A 562 10.75 -29.90 -18.86
C LEU A 562 10.07 -29.08 -17.77
N PHE A 563 10.72 -29.05 -16.61
CA PHE A 563 10.16 -28.48 -15.40
C PHE A 563 11.07 -27.41 -14.82
N PRO A 564 10.53 -26.41 -14.09
CA PRO A 564 11.31 -25.29 -13.56
C PRO A 564 12.53 -25.70 -12.75
N TRP A 565 12.43 -26.77 -11.95
CA TRP A 565 13.53 -27.28 -11.12
C TRP A 565 14.66 -27.96 -11.90
N GLN A 566 14.62 -27.93 -13.23
CA GLN A 566 15.71 -28.37 -14.10
C GLN A 566 16.54 -27.20 -14.64
N PHE A 567 16.12 -25.96 -14.37
CA PHE A 567 16.72 -24.75 -14.91
C PHE A 567 17.49 -23.96 -13.85
N PHE A 568 18.62 -23.38 -14.27
CA PHE A 568 19.37 -22.43 -13.47
C PHE A 568 20.13 -21.44 -14.36
N THR A 569 20.44 -20.27 -13.81
CA THR A 569 21.21 -19.22 -14.48
C THR A 569 22.42 -18.90 -13.62
N ILE A 570 23.60 -18.88 -14.24
CA ILE A 570 24.83 -18.38 -13.64
C ILE A 570 25.04 -16.95 -14.14
N TYR A 571 25.13 -15.99 -13.22
CA TYR A 571 25.48 -14.61 -13.51
C TYR A 571 26.97 -14.43 -13.24
N THR A 572 27.68 -13.85 -14.20
CA THR A 572 29.07 -13.42 -14.02
C THR A 572 29.18 -11.92 -14.21
N VAL A 573 30.34 -11.35 -13.89
CA VAL A 573 30.63 -9.92 -14.14
C VAL A 573 30.42 -9.57 -15.61
N LYS A 574 30.75 -10.48 -16.54
CA LYS A 574 30.75 -10.21 -17.98
C LYS A 574 29.48 -10.65 -18.70
N ARG A 575 28.81 -11.71 -18.26
CA ARG A 575 27.67 -12.31 -18.98
C ARG A 575 26.84 -13.27 -18.13
N GLU A 576 25.70 -13.67 -18.67
CA GLU A 576 24.82 -14.67 -18.10
C GLU A 576 24.89 -15.99 -18.87
N PHE A 577 24.87 -17.10 -18.14
CA PHE A 577 24.79 -18.44 -18.70
C PHE A 577 23.50 -19.10 -18.30
N HIS A 578 22.65 -19.37 -19.28
CA HIS A 578 21.35 -19.98 -19.07
C HIS A 578 21.41 -21.49 -19.30
N LEU A 579 21.23 -22.26 -18.23
CA LEU A 579 21.50 -23.69 -18.20
C LEU A 579 20.25 -24.51 -17.84
N LEU A 580 20.22 -25.73 -18.37
CA LEU A 580 19.22 -26.76 -18.18
C LEU A 580 19.93 -28.08 -17.86
N CYS A 581 19.51 -28.79 -16.82
CA CYS A 581 20.03 -30.12 -16.49
C CYS A 581 18.88 -31.12 -16.34
N ALA A 582 18.91 -32.21 -17.10
CA ALA A 582 17.89 -33.24 -17.00
C ALA A 582 17.99 -34.04 -15.69
N SER A 583 19.22 -34.25 -15.19
CA SER A 583 19.49 -35.02 -13.97
C SER A 583 19.40 -34.13 -12.73
N GLU A 584 18.39 -34.39 -11.88
CA GLU A 584 18.21 -33.65 -10.63
C GLU A 584 19.41 -33.82 -9.68
N ALA A 585 20.04 -34.99 -9.64
CA ALA A 585 21.18 -35.27 -8.75
C ALA A 585 22.45 -34.50 -9.17
N VAL A 586 22.68 -34.38 -10.48
CA VAL A 586 23.76 -33.57 -11.03
C VAL A 586 23.51 -32.09 -10.75
N LEU A 587 22.30 -31.62 -11.04
CA LEU A 587 21.91 -30.23 -10.78
C LEU A 587 22.02 -29.86 -9.31
N GLU A 588 21.60 -30.74 -8.40
CA GLU A 588 21.76 -30.58 -6.94
C GLU A 588 23.22 -30.34 -6.56
N SER A 589 24.12 -31.17 -7.08
CA SER A 589 25.56 -31.05 -6.79
C SER A 589 26.14 -29.73 -7.31
N TRP A 590 25.69 -29.30 -8.51
CA TRP A 590 26.13 -28.05 -9.12
C TRP A 590 25.62 -26.80 -8.38
N ILE A 591 24.31 -26.73 -8.09
CA ILE A 591 23.74 -25.58 -7.37
C ILE A 591 24.38 -25.42 -5.99
N LEU A 592 24.54 -26.52 -5.24
CA LEU A 592 25.17 -26.49 -3.92
C LEU A 592 26.65 -26.07 -4.02
N SER A 593 27.40 -26.63 -4.97
CA SER A 593 28.82 -26.29 -5.14
C SER A 593 29.01 -24.81 -5.51
N LEU A 594 28.21 -24.30 -6.44
CA LEU A 594 28.31 -22.91 -6.87
C LEU A 594 27.90 -21.96 -5.73
N ASN A 595 26.75 -22.20 -5.09
CA ASN A 595 26.27 -21.37 -3.99
C ASN A 595 27.25 -21.35 -2.81
N TYR A 596 27.90 -22.49 -2.52
CA TYR A 596 28.93 -22.55 -1.50
C TYR A 596 30.16 -21.73 -1.88
N GLN A 597 30.65 -21.90 -3.11
CA GLN A 597 31.82 -21.16 -3.59
C GLN A 597 31.59 -19.65 -3.72
N THR A 598 30.33 -19.23 -3.80
CA THR A 598 29.95 -17.82 -3.92
C THR A 598 29.32 -17.26 -2.64
N SER A 599 29.23 -18.02 -1.55
CA SER A 599 28.53 -17.61 -0.32
C SER A 599 29.06 -16.31 0.25
N ASP A 600 30.37 -16.10 0.15
CA ASP A 600 31.07 -14.97 0.77
C ASP A 600 30.95 -13.68 -0.06
N ARG A 601 30.46 -13.79 -1.30
CA ARG A 601 30.45 -12.69 -2.28
C ARG A 601 29.06 -12.32 -2.77
N CYS A 602 28.12 -13.27 -2.74
CA CYS A 602 26.78 -13.07 -3.27
C CYS A 602 25.79 -12.76 -2.16
N PHE A 603 25.30 -11.52 -2.11
CA PHE A 603 24.14 -11.16 -1.30
C PHE A 603 22.86 -11.76 -1.91
N GLY A 604 22.40 -12.91 -1.39
CA GLY A 604 21.17 -13.55 -1.82
C GLY A 604 20.87 -14.86 -1.10
N GLN A 605 19.66 -15.42 -1.30
CA GLN A 605 19.23 -16.73 -0.79
C GLN A 605 20.03 -17.87 -1.44
N SER A 606 21.32 -17.97 -1.09
CA SER A 606 22.15 -19.09 -1.51
C SER A 606 21.72 -20.32 -0.71
N VAL A 607 21.08 -21.25 -1.40
CA VAL A 607 20.76 -22.54 -0.81
C VAL A 607 22.07 -23.32 -0.76
N THR A 608 22.70 -23.36 0.41
CA THR A 608 23.99 -24.03 0.66
C THR A 608 23.82 -25.44 1.25
N ASP A 609 22.64 -25.77 1.75
CA ASP A 609 22.32 -27.07 2.32
C ASP A 609 21.48 -27.95 1.37
N THR A 610 21.77 -29.26 1.40
CA THR A 610 21.08 -30.28 0.62
C THR A 610 19.60 -30.37 1.01
N GLY A 611 19.29 -30.36 2.31
CA GLY A 611 17.91 -30.40 2.81
C GLY A 611 17.12 -29.19 2.36
N ALA A 612 17.71 -28.00 2.49
CA ALA A 612 17.10 -26.75 2.01
C ALA A 612 16.85 -26.76 0.49
N LEU A 613 17.76 -27.31 -0.32
CA LEU A 613 17.57 -27.39 -1.78
C LEU A 613 16.47 -28.38 -2.17
N ARG A 614 16.39 -29.52 -1.47
CA ARG A 614 15.30 -30.49 -1.65
C ARG A 614 13.96 -29.91 -1.24
N LEU A 615 13.91 -29.17 -0.13
CA LEU A 615 12.69 -28.48 0.30
C LEU A 615 12.26 -27.42 -0.72
N LEU A 616 13.20 -26.61 -1.22
CA LEU A 616 12.92 -25.63 -2.27
C LEU A 616 12.40 -26.33 -3.53
N ARG A 617 13.00 -27.45 -3.94
CA ARG A 617 12.54 -28.26 -5.06
C ARG A 617 11.13 -28.82 -4.84
N ALA A 618 10.84 -29.35 -3.66
CA ALA A 618 9.51 -29.85 -3.31
C ALA A 618 8.46 -28.73 -3.38
N LYS A 619 8.76 -27.55 -2.84
CA LYS A 619 7.90 -26.36 -2.96
C LYS A 619 7.63 -26.00 -4.42
N MET A 620 8.65 -26.04 -5.28
CA MET A 620 8.48 -25.79 -6.72
C MET A 620 7.63 -26.85 -7.42
N LYS A 621 7.78 -28.13 -7.07
CA LYS A 621 6.95 -29.22 -7.59
C LYS A 621 5.48 -29.05 -7.21
N LEU A 622 5.20 -28.73 -5.95
CA LEU A 622 3.85 -28.45 -5.46
C LEU A 622 3.25 -27.21 -6.13
N PHE A 623 4.01 -26.12 -6.24
CA PHE A 623 3.56 -24.91 -6.93
C PHE A 623 3.30 -25.16 -8.43
N HIS A 624 4.12 -25.97 -9.09
CA HIS A 624 3.88 -26.35 -10.47
C HIS A 624 2.60 -27.17 -10.61
N TYR A 625 2.33 -28.09 -9.67
CA TYR A 625 1.10 -28.88 -9.65
C TYR A 625 -0.14 -28.00 -9.49
N THR A 626 -0.14 -27.07 -8.53
CA THR A 626 -1.26 -26.14 -8.31
C THR A 626 -1.51 -25.27 -9.53
N LYS A 627 -0.45 -24.71 -10.13
CA LYS A 627 -0.54 -23.90 -11.36
C LYS A 627 -1.07 -24.70 -12.54
N LYS A 628 -0.63 -25.95 -12.71
CA LYS A 628 -1.08 -26.82 -13.82
C LYS A 628 -2.55 -27.21 -13.69
N ARG A 629 -3.06 -27.38 -12.46
CA ARG A 629 -4.45 -27.75 -12.19
C ARG A 629 -5.40 -26.56 -11.96
N GLY A 630 -4.88 -25.34 -11.85
CA GLY A 630 -5.71 -24.17 -11.53
C GLY A 630 -6.34 -24.23 -10.15
N ILE A 631 -5.68 -24.88 -9.18
CA ILE A 631 -6.18 -25.02 -7.80
C ILE A 631 -5.32 -24.21 -6.82
N SER A 632 -5.91 -23.79 -5.70
CA SER A 632 -5.16 -23.13 -4.63
C SER A 632 -4.30 -24.14 -3.84
N HIS A 633 -3.23 -23.66 -3.18
CA HIS A 633 -2.40 -24.49 -2.29
C HIS A 633 -3.23 -25.14 -1.18
N ARG A 634 -4.21 -24.42 -0.62
CA ARG A 634 -5.14 -24.94 0.40
C ARG A 634 -5.93 -26.13 -0.14
N LYS A 635 -6.49 -26.01 -1.36
CA LYS A 635 -7.25 -27.09 -1.99
C LYS A 635 -6.39 -28.32 -2.26
N MET A 636 -5.16 -28.12 -2.76
CA MET A 636 -4.19 -29.21 -2.95
C MET A 636 -3.92 -29.97 -1.65
N TRP A 637 -3.70 -29.28 -0.52
CA TRP A 637 -3.45 -29.92 0.76
C TRP A 637 -4.67 -30.67 1.30
N LEU A 638 -5.88 -30.10 1.16
CA LEU A 638 -7.11 -30.79 1.54
C LEU A 638 -7.34 -32.07 0.72
N GLU A 639 -7.10 -32.02 -0.59
CA GLU A 639 -7.17 -33.21 -1.46
C GLU A 639 -6.13 -34.27 -1.06
N ALA A 640 -4.91 -33.85 -0.72
CA ALA A 640 -3.86 -34.76 -0.25
C ALA A 640 -4.24 -35.43 1.08
N ILE A 641 -4.72 -34.67 2.06
CA ILE A 641 -5.17 -35.20 3.35
C ILE A 641 -6.32 -36.19 3.15
N LYS A 642 -7.31 -35.83 2.33
CA LYS A 642 -8.45 -36.70 2.01
C LYS A 642 -7.98 -38.03 1.41
N LYS A 643 -7.08 -37.96 0.42
CA LYS A 643 -6.53 -39.16 -0.24
C LYS A 643 -5.72 -40.03 0.73
N THR A 644 -4.95 -39.42 1.64
CA THR A 644 -4.21 -40.16 2.67
C THR A 644 -5.15 -40.89 3.62
N LEU A 645 -6.23 -40.24 4.07
CA LEU A 645 -7.24 -40.86 4.92
C LEU A 645 -7.99 -41.99 4.19
N GLU A 646 -8.28 -41.84 2.91
CA GLU A 646 -8.87 -42.90 2.08
C GLU A 646 -7.92 -44.10 1.96
N SER A 647 -6.62 -43.87 1.73
CA SER A 647 -5.62 -44.94 1.65
C SER A 647 -5.32 -45.66 2.96
N GLN A 648 -5.69 -45.08 4.11
CA GLN A 648 -5.56 -45.73 5.41
C GLN A 648 -6.76 -46.62 5.75
N LYS A 649 -7.88 -46.46 5.02
CA LYS A 649 -9.08 -47.30 5.17
C LYS A 649 -9.05 -48.55 4.29
N THR A 650 -8.19 -48.56 3.26
CA THR A 650 -7.85 -49.70 2.41
C THR A 650 -6.62 -50.39 2.95
#